data_AF-A0A8E2FAG0-F1
#
_entry.id   AF-A0A8E2FAG0-F1
#
_cell.length_a   1.000
_cell.length_b   1.000
_cell.length_c   1.000
_cell.angle_alpha   90.00
_cell.angle_beta   90.00
_cell.angle_gamma   90.00
#
_symmetry.space_group_name_H-M   'P 1'
#
loop_
_entity.id
_entity.type
_entity.pdbx_description
1 polymer ?
#
loop_
_entity_poly.entity_id
_entity_poly.type
_entity_poly.pdbx_seq_one_letter_code
_entity_poly.pdbx_strand_id
1 'polypeptide(L)'
;MLDPLTALSVAGTVVQLTDFSLKLASKVKEIFESADGVLIKNAEYETVAEDFGRLCARINPSSLEHSSGPPSKDDLMLQKLASDAESVSKELLALLRDLKGKEKESKLQSLGLVLKNVLKENQIESISKRLENIRSEINTNILIKISENADLISVRQSQLQTSLDDTTRMSLRRDIDLAKAEILDAIRLATWESTSTSWEKRSSDNMTSIDWKNSFKDYVLSSLRYQAMTERLDDIPEAHKSTLQWLYEPPPGLECRWDDLSVWLARGNGIYWVQGKAGSGKSCLMKYVHDQPQTAALLSKWAGVLPLVKAGFFFWYPGTLMQKSQNGLLRSILYQVLEKEPRLTPLAYEQIWQQYNGTGDKLLSLSRGELIRAVTRITTQQVFPLKPCLIIDGLDEYDGDHQEIVDLFETMTKSPTTKILVSSRPWLLFKNAFIRYPKLILQDLTREDIRRYAETILSSSSRMVELQKEEPLSANTLVGDIVEKSSGVFLWVKLVVRSLLSGLMNNDCIDDLNRRLEELPSDLERLYIFILKRIDPFYLKQAIRLFRIVCQSRRPLPTLAVSFANDFDPKQPITPENKVMSSLDTAKLCVQVEDRIQSQCLGLLECVVGGNRLPQPRRVQFMHRSVKEFFDKPGTWNELRSPLHDDESLYDAYQALSFSSLMQLKNVFASRNYGSWASAYRPFAALVRECMDYAAEA
;
A
#
# COMPACT_ATOMS: atom_id res chain seq x y z
N MET A 1 -6.61 44.57 -2.18
CA MET A 1 -6.27 43.13 -2.26
C MET A 1 -5.27 42.86 -1.16
N LEU A 2 -5.22 41.65 -0.63
CA LEU A 2 -4.25 41.26 0.40
C LEU A 2 -2.94 40.78 -0.27
N ASP A 3 -1.81 41.35 0.15
CA ASP A 3 -0.46 40.88 -0.23
C ASP A 3 -0.21 39.47 0.37
N PRO A 4 0.46 38.53 -0.34
CA PRO A 4 0.80 37.21 0.17
C PRO A 4 1.49 37.19 1.55
N LEU A 5 2.30 38.19 1.91
CA LEU A 5 2.85 38.33 3.27
C LEU A 5 1.75 38.64 4.29
N THR A 6 0.78 39.47 3.93
CA THR A 6 -0.39 39.77 4.76
C THR A 6 -1.31 38.56 4.90
N ALA A 7 -1.50 37.75 3.85
CA ALA A 7 -2.28 36.51 3.92
C ALA A 7 -1.63 35.47 4.84
N LEU A 8 -0.30 35.33 4.78
CA LEU A 8 0.47 34.47 5.69
C LEU A 8 0.41 34.98 7.14
N SER A 9 0.48 36.30 7.34
CA SER A 9 0.33 36.95 8.64
C SER A 9 -1.06 36.72 9.24
N VAL A 10 -2.12 36.79 8.43
CA VAL A 10 -3.49 36.49 8.84
C VAL A 10 -3.63 35.01 9.21
N ALA A 11 -3.11 34.09 8.41
CA ALA A 11 -3.11 32.65 8.72
C ALA A 11 -2.35 32.33 10.02
N GLY A 12 -1.17 32.94 10.23
CA GLY A 12 -0.40 32.79 11.48
C GLY A 12 -1.13 33.35 12.70
N THR A 13 -1.82 34.49 12.54
CA THR A 13 -2.66 35.09 13.59
C THR A 13 -3.83 34.19 13.97
N VAL A 14 -4.42 33.49 12.99
CA VAL A 14 -5.54 32.55 13.20
C VAL A 14 -5.10 31.29 13.92
N VAL A 15 -3.95 30.71 13.54
CA VAL A 15 -3.38 29.55 14.26
C VAL A 15 -3.09 29.90 15.72
N GLN A 16 -2.52 31.08 15.97
CA GLN A 16 -2.32 31.60 17.33
C GLN A 16 -3.66 31.76 18.06
N LEU A 17 -4.66 32.38 17.42
CA LEU A 17 -5.99 32.57 18.01
C LEU A 17 -6.64 31.24 18.42
N THR A 18 -6.50 30.21 17.61
CA THR A 18 -7.03 28.86 17.88
C THR A 18 -6.29 28.19 19.05
N ASP A 19 -4.96 28.23 19.08
CA ASP A 19 -4.14 27.71 20.18
C ASP A 19 -4.46 28.41 21.51
N PHE A 20 -4.59 29.75 21.49
CA PHE A 20 -4.97 30.52 22.67
C PHE A 20 -6.40 30.23 23.14
N SER A 21 -7.35 30.06 22.21
CA SER A 21 -8.73 29.68 22.54
C SER A 21 -8.80 28.32 23.22
N LEU A 22 -8.00 27.35 22.77
CA LEU A 22 -7.91 26.00 23.34
C LEU A 22 -7.32 26.03 24.76
N LYS A 23 -6.22 26.77 24.95
CA LYS A 23 -5.62 26.97 26.27
C LYS A 23 -6.59 27.64 27.23
N LEU A 24 -7.32 28.65 26.78
CA LEU A 24 -8.28 29.38 27.60
C LEU A 24 -9.47 28.50 28.02
N ALA A 25 -10.06 27.73 27.09
CA ALA A 25 -11.15 26.81 27.39
C ALA A 25 -10.72 25.66 28.34
N SER A 26 -9.50 25.12 28.15
CA SER A 26 -8.91 24.13 29.05
C SER A 26 -8.75 24.68 30.48
N LYS A 27 -8.24 25.91 30.61
CA LYS A 27 -7.99 26.52 31.91
C LYS A 27 -9.26 26.93 32.65
N VAL A 28 -10.29 27.39 31.92
CA VAL A 28 -11.63 27.65 32.50
C VAL A 28 -12.21 26.37 33.12
N LYS A 29 -11.93 25.21 32.52
CA LYS A 29 -12.34 23.91 33.02
C LYS A 29 -11.54 23.46 34.26
N GLU A 30 -10.22 23.67 34.27
CA GLU A 30 -9.36 23.36 35.43
C GLU A 30 -9.73 24.17 36.69
N ILE A 31 -10.11 25.44 36.52
CA ILE A 31 -10.57 26.31 37.64
C ILE A 31 -11.82 25.73 38.32
N PHE A 32 -12.63 24.96 37.59
CA PHE A 32 -13.87 24.38 38.09
C PHE A 32 -13.69 22.97 38.68
N GLU A 33 -12.74 22.19 38.16
CA GLU A 33 -12.45 20.83 38.63
C GLU A 33 -11.53 20.78 39.87
N SER A 34 -10.90 21.90 40.27
CA SER A 34 -10.07 21.98 41.48
C SER A 34 -10.93 22.07 42.75
N ALA A 35 -11.02 20.97 43.48
CA ALA A 35 -11.81 20.85 44.72
C ALA A 35 -11.23 21.60 45.94
N ASP A 36 -10.05 22.21 45.83
CA ASP A 36 -9.45 23.02 46.90
C ASP A 36 -9.28 24.45 46.42
N GLY A 37 -10.14 25.34 46.92
CA GLY A 37 -10.15 26.78 46.66
C GLY A 37 -8.92 27.53 47.16
N VAL A 38 -7.73 27.17 46.69
CA VAL A 38 -6.52 27.97 46.77
C VAL A 38 -6.37 28.68 45.43
N LEU A 39 -6.69 29.97 45.45
CA LEU A 39 -6.44 30.95 44.38
C LEU A 39 -5.00 30.81 43.84
N ILE A 40 -4.83 30.03 42.78
CA ILE A 40 -3.60 30.03 41.99
C ILE A 40 -3.60 31.34 41.20
N LYS A 41 -2.69 32.25 41.59
CA LYS A 41 -2.28 33.51 40.94
C LYS A 41 -2.94 33.78 39.57
N ASN A 42 -4.07 34.51 39.59
CA ASN A 42 -4.83 34.96 38.41
C ASN A 42 -4.07 35.84 37.40
N ALA A 43 -2.80 36.19 37.65
CA ALA A 43 -2.00 37.07 36.80
C ALA A 43 -1.64 36.42 35.44
N GLU A 44 -1.36 35.13 35.40
CA GLU A 44 -1.09 34.42 34.14
C GLU A 44 -2.36 34.31 33.27
N TYR A 45 -3.54 34.25 33.90
CA TYR A 45 -4.82 34.07 33.20
C TYR A 45 -5.39 35.38 32.66
N GLU A 46 -5.20 36.49 33.38
CA GLU A 46 -5.42 37.85 32.85
C GLU A 46 -4.54 38.09 31.63
N THR A 47 -3.27 37.68 31.67
CA THR A 47 -2.33 37.82 30.53
C THR A 47 -2.79 37.06 29.29
N VAL A 48 -3.24 35.81 29.43
CA VAL A 48 -3.74 34.99 28.30
C VAL A 48 -5.03 35.56 27.71
N ALA A 49 -5.96 36.06 28.54
CA ALA A 49 -7.19 36.68 28.08
C ALA A 49 -6.95 38.06 27.43
N GLU A 50 -5.97 38.83 27.92
CA GLU A 50 -5.53 40.08 27.32
C GLU A 50 -4.83 39.87 25.97
N ASP A 51 -3.98 38.85 25.86
CA ASP A 51 -3.31 38.49 24.59
C ASP A 51 -4.30 37.94 23.56
N PHE A 52 -5.33 37.17 23.99
CA PHE A 52 -6.45 36.79 23.13
C PHE A 52 -7.23 38.02 22.62
N GLY A 53 -7.52 39.00 23.49
CA GLY A 53 -8.16 40.26 23.10
C GLY A 53 -7.30 41.08 22.12
N ARG A 54 -5.98 41.11 22.30
CA ARG A 54 -5.03 41.76 21.38
C ARG A 54 -4.96 41.08 20.02
N LEU A 55 -5.01 39.75 19.98
CA LEU A 55 -5.03 38.97 18.73
C LEU A 55 -6.35 39.18 17.97
N CYS A 56 -7.49 39.21 18.66
CA CYS A 56 -8.78 39.58 18.07
C CYS A 56 -8.76 40.99 17.47
N ALA A 57 -8.12 41.95 18.16
CA ALA A 57 -7.97 43.32 17.67
C ALA A 57 -7.04 43.44 16.44
N ARG A 58 -6.12 42.48 16.20
CA ARG A 58 -5.29 42.42 14.98
C ARG A 58 -6.04 41.92 13.75
N ILE A 59 -7.19 41.28 13.93
CA ILE A 59 -8.10 40.88 12.84
C ILE A 59 -8.94 42.09 12.37
N ASN A 60 -8.82 43.26 13.04
CA ASN A 60 -9.59 44.45 12.70
C ASN A 60 -9.15 45.08 11.36
N PRO A 61 -10.07 45.38 10.42
CA PRO A 61 -9.74 45.73 9.02
C PRO A 61 -9.20 47.12 8.77
N SER A 62 -8.88 47.95 9.76
CA SER A 62 -8.13 49.19 9.48
C SER A 62 -6.75 48.89 8.86
N SER A 63 -6.27 47.65 9.00
CA SER A 63 -5.08 47.11 8.34
C SER A 63 -5.31 46.61 6.90
N LEU A 64 -6.57 46.57 6.42
CA LEU A 64 -7.00 45.99 5.13
C LEU A 64 -7.40 47.06 4.08
N GLU A 65 -7.20 48.35 4.36
CA GLU A 65 -7.64 49.49 3.53
C GLU A 65 -6.95 49.61 2.15
N HIS A 66 -6.23 48.59 1.67
CA HIS A 66 -5.64 48.58 0.33
C HIS A 66 -6.44 47.75 -0.70
N SER A 67 -7.72 47.42 -0.44
CA SER A 67 -8.67 47.01 -1.49
C SER A 67 -9.65 48.11 -1.82
N SER A 68 -9.40 48.84 -2.90
CA SER A 68 -10.38 49.69 -3.56
C SER A 68 -11.51 48.84 -4.17
N GLY A 69 -12.55 48.58 -3.38
CA GLY A 69 -13.80 47.91 -3.76
C GLY A 69 -14.74 47.79 -2.55
N PRO A 70 -16.07 47.72 -2.76
CA PRO A 70 -17.02 47.52 -1.66
C PRO A 70 -16.76 46.17 -0.95
N PRO A 71 -16.86 46.11 0.39
CA PRO A 71 -16.57 44.90 1.16
C PRO A 71 -17.51 43.76 0.76
N SER A 72 -16.98 42.55 0.59
CA SER A 72 -17.79 41.38 0.24
C SER A 72 -18.70 40.98 1.43
N LYS A 73 -19.74 40.18 1.17
CA LYS A 73 -20.58 39.60 2.24
C LYS A 73 -19.76 38.81 3.27
N ASP A 74 -18.65 38.24 2.84
CA ASP A 74 -17.76 37.42 3.67
C ASP A 74 -16.76 38.28 4.46
N ASP A 75 -16.48 39.51 4.02
CA ASP A 75 -15.72 40.50 4.79
C ASP A 75 -16.56 41.05 5.95
N LEU A 76 -17.85 41.29 5.69
CA LEU A 76 -18.84 41.67 6.71
C LEU A 76 -19.06 40.55 7.74
N MET A 77 -19.01 39.28 7.32
CA MET A 77 -19.14 38.13 8.23
C MET A 77 -17.90 37.95 9.12
N LEU A 78 -16.69 38.13 8.59
CA LEU A 78 -15.45 38.15 9.38
C LEU A 78 -15.38 39.33 10.35
N GLN A 79 -15.85 40.52 9.94
CA GLN A 79 -15.98 41.69 10.82
C GLN A 79 -16.90 41.41 12.00
N LYS A 80 -18.03 40.74 11.73
CA LYS A 80 -18.97 40.32 12.77
C LYS A 80 -18.33 39.31 13.73
N LEU A 81 -17.62 38.30 13.20
CA LEU A 81 -16.93 37.29 14.01
C LEU A 81 -15.81 37.88 14.88
N ALA A 82 -15.04 38.83 14.37
CA ALA A 82 -13.99 39.51 15.13
C ALA A 82 -14.58 40.38 16.25
N SER A 83 -15.67 41.09 15.97
CA SER A 83 -16.43 41.87 16.96
C SER A 83 -17.05 40.99 18.05
N ASP A 84 -17.60 39.83 17.67
CA ASP A 84 -18.18 38.88 18.60
C ASP A 84 -17.10 38.25 19.50
N ALA A 85 -15.92 37.95 18.96
CA ALA A 85 -14.77 37.44 19.71
C ALA A 85 -14.22 38.48 20.70
N GLU A 86 -14.14 39.75 20.30
CA GLU A 86 -13.71 40.85 21.17
C GLU A 86 -14.71 41.08 22.33
N SER A 87 -16.01 40.99 22.04
CA SER A 87 -17.08 41.08 23.04
C SER A 87 -16.97 39.97 24.09
N VAL A 88 -16.79 38.72 23.65
CA VAL A 88 -16.65 37.56 24.55
C VAL A 88 -15.36 37.64 25.38
N SER A 89 -14.25 38.14 24.81
CA SER A 89 -13.01 38.41 25.55
C SER A 89 -13.21 39.43 26.67
N LYS A 90 -13.91 40.54 26.40
CA LYS A 90 -14.24 41.57 27.41
C LYS A 90 -15.14 41.03 28.52
N GLU A 91 -16.13 40.21 28.17
CA GLU A 91 -17.04 39.56 29.12
C GLU A 91 -16.31 38.58 30.05
N LEU A 92 -15.37 37.80 29.50
CA LEU A 92 -14.53 36.88 30.27
C LEU A 92 -13.55 37.62 31.20
N LEU A 93 -12.92 38.70 30.72
CA LEU A 93 -12.05 39.54 31.55
C LEU A 93 -12.82 40.20 32.71
N ALA A 94 -14.07 40.61 32.47
CA ALA A 94 -14.93 41.15 33.52
C ALA A 94 -15.26 40.09 34.58
N LEU A 95 -15.56 38.85 34.17
CA LEU A 95 -15.81 37.72 35.08
C LEU A 95 -14.57 37.36 35.91
N LEU A 96 -13.39 37.29 35.29
CA LEU A 96 -12.12 37.02 35.99
C LEU A 96 -11.77 38.12 37.00
N ARG A 97 -12.09 39.39 36.70
CA ARG A 97 -11.91 40.54 37.60
C ARG A 97 -12.94 40.58 38.74
N ASP A 98 -14.19 40.21 38.49
CA ASP A 98 -15.24 40.10 39.53
C ASP A 98 -14.93 38.99 40.55
N LEU A 99 -14.25 37.92 40.11
CA LEU A 99 -13.75 36.86 40.99
C LEU A 99 -12.57 37.30 41.89
N LYS A 100 -11.87 38.38 41.52
CA LYS A 100 -10.75 38.99 42.28
C LYS A 100 -11.22 39.92 43.41
N GLY A 101 -12.47 40.39 43.37
CA GLY A 101 -12.95 41.56 44.10
C GLY A 101 -13.52 41.35 45.52
N LYS A 102 -13.42 40.17 46.14
CA LYS A 102 -14.02 39.93 47.47
C LYS A 102 -13.04 39.34 48.47
N GLU A 103 -12.06 40.15 48.86
CA GLU A 103 -11.14 39.82 49.97
C GLU A 103 -11.62 40.30 51.34
N LYS A 104 -12.72 41.07 51.44
CA LYS A 104 -13.23 41.55 52.74
C LYS A 104 -14.76 41.65 52.73
N GLU A 105 -15.43 40.64 53.29
CA GLU A 105 -16.44 40.79 54.35
C GLU A 105 -17.25 39.50 54.61
N SER A 106 -17.31 39.16 55.90
CA SER A 106 -18.38 38.48 56.65
C SER A 106 -18.88 37.07 56.24
N LYS A 107 -18.63 36.13 57.16
CA LYS A 107 -19.22 34.79 57.27
C LYS A 107 -20.74 34.87 57.57
N LEU A 108 -21.61 35.01 56.56
CA LEU A 108 -23.04 34.65 56.69
C LEU A 108 -23.85 34.57 55.37
N GLN A 109 -23.27 34.03 54.29
CA GLN A 109 -24.05 33.75 53.06
C GLN A 109 -23.65 32.43 52.37
N SER A 110 -23.79 31.29 53.06
CA SER A 110 -23.51 29.96 52.49
C SER A 110 -24.57 29.44 51.52
N LEU A 111 -25.79 29.99 51.50
CA LEU A 111 -26.82 29.63 50.51
C LEU A 111 -26.80 30.53 49.26
N GLY A 112 -26.46 31.80 49.44
CA GLY A 112 -26.31 32.75 48.32
C GLY A 112 -25.07 32.46 47.46
N LEU A 113 -23.99 31.94 48.04
CA LEU A 113 -22.78 31.57 47.31
C LEU A 113 -22.97 30.35 46.40
N VAL A 114 -23.75 29.35 46.82
CA VAL A 114 -24.02 28.14 46.02
C VAL A 114 -24.90 28.49 44.81
N LEU A 115 -25.98 29.26 45.01
CA LEU A 115 -26.83 29.75 43.92
C LEU A 115 -26.09 30.69 42.96
N LYS A 116 -25.19 31.52 43.49
CA LYS A 116 -24.37 32.45 42.68
C LYS A 116 -23.25 31.73 41.93
N ASN A 117 -22.72 30.63 42.47
CA ASN A 117 -21.78 29.76 41.76
C ASN A 117 -22.48 28.99 40.63
N VAL A 118 -23.68 28.46 40.84
CA VAL A 118 -24.49 27.83 39.78
C VAL A 118 -24.88 28.84 38.68
N LEU A 119 -25.20 30.08 39.03
CA LEU A 119 -25.47 31.15 38.06
C LEU A 119 -24.22 31.53 37.25
N LYS A 120 -23.04 31.56 37.89
CA LYS A 120 -21.76 31.84 37.23
C LYS A 120 -21.28 30.65 36.39
N GLU A 121 -21.59 29.41 36.79
CA GLU A 121 -21.35 28.18 36.02
C GLU A 121 -22.13 28.20 34.70
N ASN A 122 -23.41 28.56 34.73
CA ASN A 122 -24.22 28.73 33.51
C ASN A 122 -23.69 29.86 32.59
N GLN A 123 -23.17 30.94 33.17
CA GLN A 123 -22.57 32.03 32.39
C GLN A 123 -21.24 31.62 31.75
N ILE A 124 -20.41 30.86 32.48
CA ILE A 124 -19.14 30.33 31.99
C ILE A 124 -19.36 29.27 30.90
N GLU A 125 -20.36 28.40 31.08
CA GLU A 125 -20.75 27.41 30.07
C GLU A 125 -21.29 28.10 28.81
N SER A 126 -22.09 29.17 28.96
CA SER A 126 -22.55 30.02 27.86
C SER A 126 -21.39 30.68 27.11
N ILE A 127 -20.43 31.28 27.83
CA ILE A 127 -19.24 31.90 27.24
C ILE A 127 -18.37 30.86 26.52
N SER A 128 -18.18 29.68 27.13
CA SER A 128 -17.42 28.57 26.53
C SER A 128 -18.09 28.09 25.24
N LYS A 129 -19.40 27.89 25.26
CA LYS A 129 -20.18 27.48 24.07
C LYS A 129 -20.16 28.53 22.96
N ARG A 130 -20.19 29.82 23.33
CA ARG A 130 -20.04 30.94 22.37
C ARG A 130 -18.63 31.00 21.79
N LEU A 131 -17.58 30.78 22.59
CA LEU A 131 -16.20 30.67 22.12
C LEU A 131 -16.02 29.48 21.17
N GLU A 132 -16.63 28.33 21.47
CA GLU A 132 -16.59 27.16 20.59
C GLU A 132 -17.32 27.39 19.26
N ASN A 133 -18.45 28.10 19.28
CA ASN A 133 -19.20 28.47 18.07
C ASN A 133 -18.43 29.48 17.21
N ILE A 134 -17.89 30.55 17.82
CA ILE A 134 -17.04 31.54 17.14
C ILE A 134 -15.82 30.85 16.53
N ARG A 135 -15.17 29.94 17.26
CA ARG A 135 -14.07 29.11 16.76
C ARG A 135 -14.47 28.28 15.54
N SER A 136 -15.63 27.61 15.58
CA SER A 136 -16.13 26.79 14.48
C SER A 136 -16.41 27.61 13.22
N GLU A 137 -17.03 28.78 13.38
CA GLU A 137 -17.33 29.70 12.28
C GLU A 137 -16.07 30.37 11.72
N ILE A 138 -15.10 30.73 12.55
CA ILE A 138 -13.79 31.24 12.12
C ILE A 138 -13.03 30.18 11.33
N ASN A 139 -12.91 28.96 11.85
CA ASN A 139 -12.22 27.87 11.17
C ASN A 139 -12.83 27.59 9.80
N THR A 140 -14.16 27.52 9.70
CA THR A 140 -14.87 27.21 8.44
C THR A 140 -14.72 28.33 7.41
N ASN A 141 -14.94 29.60 7.79
CA ASN A 141 -14.90 30.73 6.85
C ASN A 141 -13.48 31.09 6.43
N ILE A 142 -12.48 30.91 7.31
CA ILE A 142 -11.08 31.15 6.97
C ILE A 142 -10.51 30.01 6.14
N LEU A 143 -10.92 28.75 6.36
CA LEU A 143 -10.59 27.63 5.46
C LEU A 143 -11.07 27.89 4.03
N ILE A 144 -12.29 28.41 3.86
CA ILE A 144 -12.84 28.79 2.56
C ILE A 144 -12.02 29.93 1.94
N LYS A 145 -11.76 31.01 2.68
CA LYS A 145 -10.98 32.16 2.18
C LYS A 145 -9.50 31.87 1.89
N ILE A 146 -8.86 30.99 2.65
CA ILE A 146 -7.47 30.55 2.38
C ILE A 146 -7.45 29.63 1.16
N SER A 147 -8.42 28.73 1.01
CA SER A 147 -8.54 27.87 -0.18
C SER A 147 -8.80 28.71 -1.44
N GLU A 148 -9.75 29.64 -1.39
CA GLU A 148 -10.09 30.53 -2.52
C GLU A 148 -8.94 31.46 -2.89
N ASN A 149 -8.24 32.04 -1.91
CA ASN A 149 -7.07 32.87 -2.20
C ASN A 149 -5.86 32.05 -2.66
N ALA A 150 -5.67 30.81 -2.19
CA ALA A 150 -4.61 29.93 -2.68
C ALA A 150 -4.80 29.57 -4.16
N ASP A 151 -6.05 29.36 -4.59
CA ASP A 151 -6.41 29.13 -5.99
C ASP A 151 -6.24 30.42 -6.81
N LEU A 152 -6.64 31.58 -6.29
CA LEU A 152 -6.49 32.88 -6.96
C LEU A 152 -5.03 33.32 -7.10
N ILE A 153 -4.19 33.04 -6.10
CA ILE A 153 -2.74 33.26 -6.12
C ILE A 153 -2.11 32.39 -7.21
N SER A 154 -2.53 31.13 -7.36
CA SER A 154 -2.01 30.24 -8.41
C SER A 154 -2.31 30.75 -9.83
N VAL A 155 -3.50 31.33 -10.04
CA VAL A 155 -3.95 31.86 -11.34
C VAL A 155 -3.24 33.18 -11.67
N ARG A 156 -3.09 34.10 -10.73
CA ARG A 156 -2.39 35.38 -10.97
C ARG A 156 -0.88 35.26 -11.09
N GLN A 157 -0.27 34.32 -10.38
CA GLN A 157 1.19 34.13 -10.44
C GLN A 157 1.64 33.52 -11.78
N SER A 158 0.74 32.84 -12.50
CA SER A 158 0.97 32.43 -13.90
C SER A 158 1.09 33.62 -14.87
N GLN A 159 0.55 34.79 -14.51
CA GLN A 159 0.51 35.99 -15.37
C GLN A 159 1.69 36.96 -15.13
N LEU A 160 2.42 36.84 -14.01
CA LEU A 160 3.53 37.74 -13.64
C LEU A 160 4.94 37.13 -13.88
N GLN A 161 5.03 35.91 -14.41
CA GLN A 161 6.27 35.09 -14.47
C GLN A 161 7.00 35.13 -15.83
N THR A 162 7.23 36.32 -16.39
CA THR A 162 7.99 36.46 -17.66
C THR A 162 9.47 36.86 -17.48
N SER A 163 9.97 37.03 -16.25
CA SER A 163 11.32 37.61 -16.01
C SER A 163 12.28 36.82 -15.10
N LEU A 164 12.06 35.52 -14.85
CA LEU A 164 12.93 34.68 -14.01
C LEU A 164 13.42 33.43 -14.76
N ASP A 165 14.66 33.02 -14.51
CA ASP A 165 15.26 31.79 -15.06
C ASP A 165 14.51 30.52 -14.61
N ASP A 166 14.36 29.55 -15.52
CA ASP A 166 13.51 28.35 -15.35
C ASP A 166 13.89 27.46 -14.15
N THR A 167 15.17 27.38 -13.81
CA THR A 167 15.66 26.58 -12.67
C THR A 167 15.24 27.20 -11.34
N THR A 168 15.36 28.53 -11.21
CA THR A 168 14.93 29.30 -10.04
C THR A 168 13.41 29.26 -9.90
N ARG A 169 12.69 29.31 -11.03
CA ARG A 169 11.23 29.17 -11.12
C ARG A 169 10.73 27.83 -10.59
N MET A 170 11.40 26.73 -10.92
CA MET A 170 11.04 25.40 -10.43
C MET A 170 11.34 25.21 -8.95
N SER A 171 12.48 25.70 -8.45
CA SER A 171 12.82 25.64 -7.02
C SER A 171 11.82 26.41 -6.17
N LEU A 172 11.52 27.66 -6.55
CA LEU A 172 10.62 28.52 -5.78
C LEU A 172 9.19 27.97 -5.75
N ARG A 173 8.69 27.43 -6.87
CA ARG A 173 7.37 26.80 -6.95
C ARG A 173 7.26 25.61 -5.99
N ARG A 174 8.30 24.78 -5.97
CA ARG A 174 8.40 23.63 -5.08
C ARG A 174 8.43 24.05 -3.61
N ASP A 175 9.16 25.09 -3.26
CA ASP A 175 9.24 25.58 -1.87
C ASP A 175 7.90 26.18 -1.39
N ILE A 176 7.18 26.87 -2.27
CA ILE A 176 5.82 27.37 -1.99
C ILE A 176 4.82 26.22 -1.80
N ASP A 177 4.86 25.21 -2.66
CA ASP A 177 3.97 24.04 -2.56
C ASP A 177 4.24 23.25 -1.27
N LEU A 178 5.50 23.19 -0.81
CA LEU A 178 5.89 22.61 0.48
C LEU A 178 5.32 23.41 1.65
N ALA A 179 5.52 24.74 1.66
CA ALA A 179 4.98 25.59 2.72
C ALA A 179 3.45 25.52 2.80
N LYS A 180 2.75 25.44 1.66
CA LYS A 180 1.30 25.23 1.61
C LYS A 180 0.88 23.91 2.25
N ALA A 181 1.59 22.83 1.94
CA ALA A 181 1.30 21.51 2.50
C ALA A 181 1.49 21.49 4.03
N GLU A 182 2.56 22.11 4.54
CA GLU A 182 2.84 22.22 5.98
C GLU A 182 1.74 22.99 6.73
N ILE A 183 1.28 24.11 6.16
CA ILE A 183 0.19 24.91 6.74
C ILE A 183 -1.12 24.11 6.76
N LEU A 184 -1.45 23.41 5.66
CA LEU A 184 -2.66 22.58 5.59
C LEU A 184 -2.61 21.42 6.59
N ASP A 185 -1.45 20.80 6.77
CA ASP A 185 -1.26 19.72 7.75
C ASP A 185 -1.41 20.23 9.19
N ALA A 186 -0.88 21.42 9.51
CA ALA A 186 -1.04 22.04 10.83
C ALA A 186 -2.50 22.40 11.13
N ILE A 187 -3.23 22.94 10.15
CA ILE A 187 -4.66 23.24 10.29
C ILE A 187 -5.47 21.96 10.50
N ARG A 188 -5.15 20.88 9.76
CA ARG A 188 -5.81 19.57 9.93
C ARG A 188 -5.59 19.00 11.32
N LEU A 189 -4.38 19.11 11.86
CA LEU A 189 -4.05 18.64 13.21
C LEU A 189 -4.85 19.42 14.29
N ALA A 190 -4.90 20.75 14.21
CA ALA A 190 -5.65 21.59 15.15
C ALA A 190 -7.18 21.38 15.05
N THR A 191 -7.69 21.19 13.83
CA THR A 191 -9.10 20.85 13.56
C THR A 191 -9.44 19.48 14.13
N TRP A 192 -8.52 18.51 13.98
CA TRP A 192 -8.67 17.18 14.55
C TRP A 192 -8.71 17.20 16.06
N GLU A 193 -7.75 17.82 16.74
CA GLU A 193 -7.74 17.88 18.21
C GLU A 193 -9.09 18.40 18.74
N SER A 194 -9.64 19.43 18.08
CA SER A 194 -10.96 20.00 18.40
C SER A 194 -12.15 19.07 18.10
N THR A 195 -12.13 18.38 16.95
CA THR A 195 -13.17 17.41 16.57
C THR A 195 -13.05 16.14 17.41
N SER A 196 -11.85 15.85 17.92
CA SER A 196 -11.54 14.62 18.63
C SER A 196 -12.23 14.52 19.96
N THR A 197 -12.18 15.63 20.68
CA THR A 197 -12.92 15.82 21.93
C THR A 197 -14.42 15.72 21.72
N SER A 198 -14.95 16.07 20.54
CA SER A 198 -16.38 15.99 20.22
C SER A 198 -16.84 14.59 19.78
N TRP A 199 -16.03 13.82 19.04
CA TRP A 199 -16.39 12.43 18.68
C TRP A 199 -16.21 11.48 19.87
N GLU A 200 -15.21 11.74 20.72
CA GLU A 200 -15.01 11.03 21.98
C GLU A 200 -16.19 11.31 22.92
N LYS A 201 -16.58 12.58 23.11
CA LYS A 201 -17.75 12.95 23.93
C LYS A 201 -19.08 12.38 23.40
N ARG A 202 -19.34 12.40 22.09
CA ARG A 202 -20.55 11.77 21.51
C ARG A 202 -20.60 10.24 21.70
N SER A 203 -19.47 9.62 22.05
CA SER A 203 -19.32 8.16 22.15
C SER A 203 -18.94 7.69 23.56
N SER A 204 -18.97 8.56 24.58
CA SER A 204 -18.46 8.29 25.93
C SER A 204 -19.51 8.32 27.04
N ASP A 205 -20.80 8.21 26.70
CA ASP A 205 -21.84 7.90 27.68
C ASP A 205 -21.98 6.37 27.78
N ASN A 206 -21.08 5.73 28.53
CA ASN A 206 -21.18 4.43 29.26
C ASN A 206 -19.89 3.58 29.20
N MET A 207 -19.52 3.03 30.37
CA MET A 207 -18.36 2.17 30.64
C MET A 207 -18.36 0.83 29.84
N THR A 208 -19.43 0.50 29.11
CA THR A 208 -19.57 -0.65 28.20
C THR A 208 -19.01 -0.41 26.78
N SER A 209 -18.53 0.80 26.47
CA SER A 209 -18.16 1.21 25.10
C SER A 209 -16.83 0.67 24.56
N ILE A 210 -15.85 0.31 25.39
CA ILE A 210 -14.49 -0.03 24.91
C ILE A 210 -14.46 -1.46 24.36
N ASP A 211 -15.05 -2.41 25.08
CA ASP A 211 -15.21 -3.80 24.63
C ASP A 211 -16.05 -3.90 23.36
N TRP A 212 -17.07 -3.05 23.25
CA TRP A 212 -17.90 -2.90 22.06
C TRP A 212 -17.12 -2.43 20.83
N LYS A 213 -16.31 -1.37 20.97
CA LYS A 213 -15.47 -0.80 19.90
C LYS A 213 -14.45 -1.82 19.41
N ASN A 214 -13.81 -2.53 20.35
CA ASN A 214 -12.87 -3.59 20.04
C ASN A 214 -13.56 -4.79 19.37
N SER A 215 -14.75 -5.19 19.85
CA SER A 215 -15.54 -6.27 19.24
C SER A 215 -15.94 -5.97 17.78
N PHE A 216 -16.37 -4.73 17.49
CA PHE A 216 -16.70 -4.33 16.12
C PHE A 216 -15.46 -4.29 15.21
N LYS A 217 -14.34 -3.76 15.71
CA LYS A 217 -13.07 -3.76 14.99
C LYS A 217 -12.67 -5.19 14.61
N ASP A 218 -12.66 -6.11 15.57
CA ASP A 218 -12.28 -7.50 15.35
C ASP A 218 -13.26 -8.20 14.39
N TYR A 219 -14.55 -7.86 14.47
CA TYR A 219 -15.56 -8.31 13.52
C TYR A 219 -15.28 -7.84 12.08
N VAL A 220 -14.95 -6.57 11.88
CA VAL A 220 -14.62 -6.01 10.56
C VAL A 220 -13.31 -6.61 10.03
N LEU A 221 -12.26 -6.67 10.85
CA LEU A 221 -10.96 -7.21 10.44
C LEU A 221 -11.04 -8.70 10.10
N SER A 222 -11.77 -9.49 10.90
CA SER A 222 -11.99 -10.91 10.61
C SER A 222 -12.79 -11.13 9.33
N SER A 223 -13.75 -10.26 9.02
CA SER A 223 -14.50 -10.28 7.76
C SER A 223 -13.65 -9.88 6.55
N LEU A 224 -12.78 -8.88 6.69
CA LEU A 224 -11.88 -8.42 5.62
C LEU A 224 -10.79 -9.43 5.29
N ARG A 225 -10.32 -10.19 6.28
CA ARG A 225 -9.25 -11.17 6.12
C ARG A 225 -9.63 -12.29 5.16
N TYR A 226 -8.69 -12.68 4.30
CA TYR A 226 -8.76 -13.90 3.50
C TYR A 226 -7.42 -14.65 3.59
N GLN A 227 -7.44 -15.95 3.30
CA GLN A 227 -6.32 -16.85 3.61
C GLN A 227 -5.01 -16.43 2.93
N ALA A 228 -5.05 -16.12 1.63
CA ALA A 228 -3.86 -15.85 0.81
C ALA A 228 -3.40 -14.37 0.82
N MET A 229 -3.79 -13.59 1.83
CA MET A 229 -3.60 -12.13 1.85
C MET A 229 -2.14 -11.70 1.90
N THR A 230 -1.27 -12.45 2.58
CA THR A 230 0.17 -12.13 2.69
C THR A 230 1.05 -13.02 1.81
N GLU A 231 0.53 -14.14 1.31
CA GLU A 231 1.29 -15.18 0.61
C GLU A 231 2.12 -14.61 -0.54
N ARG A 232 1.54 -13.72 -1.37
CA ARG A 232 2.27 -13.17 -2.51
C ARG A 232 3.48 -12.33 -2.09
N LEU A 233 3.35 -11.51 -1.05
CA LEU A 233 4.47 -10.71 -0.56
C LEU A 233 5.59 -11.60 -0.01
N ASP A 234 5.21 -12.65 0.72
CA ASP A 234 6.14 -13.63 1.27
C ASP A 234 6.89 -14.40 0.16
N ASP A 235 6.20 -14.73 -0.94
CA ASP A 235 6.75 -15.48 -2.07
C ASP A 235 7.71 -14.67 -2.97
N ILE A 236 7.67 -13.34 -2.92
CA ILE A 236 8.59 -12.51 -3.72
C ILE A 236 10.01 -12.64 -3.13
N PRO A 237 11.02 -13.03 -3.94
CA PRO A 237 12.39 -13.13 -3.46
C PRO A 237 12.94 -11.79 -2.97
N GLU A 238 13.76 -11.85 -1.91
CA GLU A 238 14.51 -10.68 -1.46
C GLU A 238 15.46 -10.19 -2.56
N ALA A 239 15.62 -8.86 -2.63
CA ALA A 239 16.59 -8.26 -3.52
C ALA A 239 18.01 -8.72 -3.17
N HIS A 240 18.86 -8.90 -4.18
CA HIS A 240 20.26 -9.21 -3.95
C HIS A 240 20.91 -8.05 -3.19
N LYS A 241 21.74 -8.35 -2.17
CA LYS A 241 22.27 -7.35 -1.22
C LYS A 241 22.98 -6.15 -1.88
N SER A 242 23.52 -6.34 -3.07
CA SER A 242 24.27 -5.33 -3.85
C SER A 242 23.45 -4.62 -4.94
N THR A 243 22.13 -4.84 -5.00
CA THR A 243 21.24 -4.27 -6.03
C THR A 243 20.25 -3.27 -5.43
N LEU A 244 19.66 -2.40 -6.26
CA LEU A 244 18.63 -1.42 -5.89
C LEU A 244 19.05 -0.32 -4.89
N GLN A 245 20.30 -0.30 -4.44
CA GLN A 245 20.83 0.73 -3.53
C GLN A 245 20.78 2.14 -4.16
N TRP A 246 20.93 2.20 -5.48
CA TRP A 246 20.86 3.43 -6.28
C TRP A 246 19.53 4.18 -6.13
N LEU A 247 18.48 3.53 -5.62
CA LEU A 247 17.17 4.12 -5.39
C LEU A 247 17.19 5.21 -4.31
N TYR A 248 18.06 5.08 -3.31
CA TYR A 248 18.22 6.03 -2.22
C TYR A 248 19.56 6.78 -2.29
N GLU A 249 20.54 6.20 -2.97
CA GLU A 249 21.88 6.76 -3.16
C GLU A 249 22.21 6.79 -4.65
N PRO A 250 21.64 7.74 -5.43
CA PRO A 250 21.89 7.82 -6.85
C PRO A 250 23.40 8.01 -7.11
N PRO A 251 24.00 7.27 -8.07
CA PRO A 251 25.44 7.34 -8.31
C PRO A 251 25.86 8.77 -8.68
N PRO A 252 26.99 9.28 -8.13
CA PRO A 252 27.48 10.60 -8.47
C PRO A 252 27.83 10.66 -9.97
N GLY A 253 27.26 11.64 -10.67
CA GLY A 253 27.53 11.89 -12.10
C GLY A 253 26.49 11.35 -13.09
N LEU A 254 25.44 10.65 -12.64
CA LEU A 254 24.22 10.54 -13.45
C LEU A 254 23.40 11.82 -13.24
N GLU A 255 23.28 12.66 -14.26
CA GLU A 255 22.10 13.54 -14.36
C GLU A 255 20.88 12.63 -14.19
N CYS A 256 20.05 12.84 -13.15
CA CYS A 256 18.94 11.95 -12.82
C CYS A 256 18.07 11.71 -14.07
N ARG A 257 18.22 10.53 -14.70
CA ARG A 257 17.51 10.17 -15.94
C ARG A 257 16.03 9.81 -15.69
N TRP A 258 15.59 9.86 -14.43
CA TRP A 258 14.23 9.53 -13.99
C TRP A 258 13.78 10.45 -12.87
N ASP A 259 12.47 10.50 -12.62
CA ASP A 259 11.92 11.23 -11.48
C ASP A 259 12.33 10.53 -10.19
N ASP A 260 13.21 11.13 -9.39
CA ASP A 260 13.78 10.49 -8.21
C ASP A 260 12.70 10.01 -7.21
N LEU A 261 12.63 8.69 -7.00
CA LEU A 261 11.65 8.09 -6.09
C LEU A 261 11.88 8.51 -4.64
N SER A 262 13.13 8.68 -4.20
CA SER A 262 13.45 9.12 -2.83
C SER A 262 12.93 10.54 -2.57
N VAL A 263 13.05 11.42 -3.58
CA VAL A 263 12.50 12.78 -3.53
C VAL A 263 10.98 12.73 -3.52
N TRP A 264 10.37 11.89 -4.35
CA TRP A 264 8.92 11.71 -4.31
C TRP A 264 8.48 11.16 -2.95
N LEU A 265 9.10 10.13 -2.39
CA LEU A 265 8.76 9.56 -1.09
C LEU A 265 8.79 10.63 0.03
N ALA A 266 9.81 11.49 0.04
CA ALA A 266 9.98 12.51 1.07
C ALA A 266 9.12 13.76 0.89
N ARG A 267 8.78 14.15 -0.34
CA ARG A 267 8.19 15.47 -0.63
C ARG A 267 7.12 15.51 -1.73
N GLY A 268 7.04 14.49 -2.58
CA GLY A 268 6.04 14.42 -3.64
C GLY A 268 4.63 14.15 -3.11
N ASN A 269 3.64 14.06 -3.99
CA ASN A 269 2.26 13.67 -3.68
C ASN A 269 1.67 12.84 -4.83
N GLY A 270 0.46 12.30 -4.64
CA GLY A 270 -0.28 11.63 -5.71
C GLY A 270 0.26 10.26 -6.07
N ILE A 271 0.31 9.96 -7.38
CA ILE A 271 0.75 8.66 -7.91
C ILE A 271 2.23 8.74 -8.32
N TYR A 272 2.98 7.66 -8.08
CA TYR A 272 4.28 7.41 -8.70
C TYR A 272 4.25 6.09 -9.45
N TRP A 273 4.76 6.06 -10.68
CA TRP A 273 4.68 4.89 -11.55
C TRP A 273 6.05 4.23 -11.78
N VAL A 274 6.17 2.98 -11.32
CA VAL A 274 7.28 2.08 -11.66
C VAL A 274 6.91 1.32 -12.93
N GLN A 275 7.48 1.76 -14.06
CA GLN A 275 7.32 1.11 -15.35
C GLN A 275 8.43 0.07 -15.55
N GLY A 276 8.12 -1.09 -16.14
CA GLY A 276 9.16 -2.05 -16.49
C GLY A 276 8.72 -3.23 -17.36
N LYS A 277 9.63 -3.74 -18.20
CA LYS A 277 9.43 -4.96 -19.00
C LYS A 277 9.10 -6.19 -18.12
N ALA A 278 8.54 -7.25 -18.72
CA ALA A 278 8.38 -8.53 -18.02
C ALA A 278 9.76 -9.05 -17.56
N GLY A 279 9.85 -9.55 -16.33
CA GLY A 279 11.12 -10.08 -15.80
C GLY A 279 12.21 -9.04 -15.48
N SER A 280 11.91 -7.73 -15.54
CA SER A 280 12.87 -6.66 -15.18
C SER A 280 13.11 -6.49 -13.68
N GLY A 281 12.32 -7.14 -12.82
CA GLY A 281 12.48 -7.06 -11.36
C GLY A 281 11.51 -6.14 -10.62
N LYS A 282 10.41 -5.68 -11.26
CA LYS A 282 9.42 -4.76 -10.64
C LYS A 282 8.93 -5.22 -9.27
N SER A 283 8.43 -6.45 -9.15
CA SER A 283 7.94 -6.98 -7.86
C SER A 283 9.02 -7.01 -6.78
N CYS A 284 10.27 -7.32 -7.17
CA CYS A 284 11.42 -7.30 -6.27
C CYS A 284 11.73 -5.87 -5.81
N LEU A 285 11.70 -4.87 -6.71
CA LEU A 285 11.81 -3.45 -6.36
C LEU A 285 10.67 -3.01 -5.43
N MET A 286 9.43 -3.38 -5.73
CA MET A 286 8.27 -2.96 -4.94
C MET A 286 8.29 -3.57 -3.53
N LYS A 287 8.71 -4.83 -3.39
CA LYS A 287 8.95 -5.45 -2.08
C LYS A 287 10.11 -4.76 -1.35
N TYR A 288 11.22 -4.50 -2.03
CA TYR A 288 12.34 -3.76 -1.46
C TYR A 288 11.90 -2.40 -0.91
N VAL A 289 11.15 -1.61 -1.68
CA VAL A 289 10.58 -0.33 -1.20
C VAL A 289 9.63 -0.54 -0.03
N HIS A 290 8.79 -1.57 -0.08
CA HIS A 290 7.86 -1.89 0.99
C HIS A 290 8.58 -2.22 2.31
N ASP A 291 9.66 -2.98 2.30
CA ASP A 291 10.29 -3.48 3.54
C ASP A 291 11.42 -2.57 4.06
N GLN A 292 12.00 -1.71 3.20
CA GLN A 292 13.20 -0.96 3.55
C GLN A 292 12.95 0.13 4.62
N PRO A 293 13.78 0.21 5.69
CA PRO A 293 13.69 1.25 6.71
C PRO A 293 13.87 2.68 6.16
N GLN A 294 14.72 2.85 5.14
CA GLN A 294 14.93 4.12 4.46
C GLN A 294 13.62 4.68 3.87
N THR A 295 12.77 3.81 3.29
CA THR A 295 11.43 4.22 2.83
C THR A 295 10.60 4.78 3.97
N ALA A 296 10.59 4.08 5.12
CA ALA A 296 9.84 4.54 6.29
C ALA A 296 10.37 5.89 6.77
N ALA A 297 11.69 6.08 6.84
CA ALA A 297 12.29 7.36 7.22
C ALA A 297 11.92 8.51 6.26
N LEU A 298 11.92 8.26 4.94
CA LEU A 298 11.51 9.27 3.95
C LEU A 298 10.01 9.58 4.05
N LEU A 299 9.16 8.56 4.21
CA LEU A 299 7.72 8.76 4.40
C LEU A 299 7.40 9.45 5.72
N SER A 300 8.18 9.23 6.79
CA SER A 300 8.05 9.97 8.04
C SER A 300 8.36 11.46 7.86
N LYS A 301 9.35 11.81 7.02
CA LYS A 301 9.59 13.22 6.66
C LYS A 301 8.39 13.82 5.92
N TRP A 302 7.79 13.07 5.00
CA TRP A 302 6.58 13.52 4.31
C TRP A 302 5.38 13.63 5.26
N ALA A 303 5.20 12.69 6.18
CA ALA A 303 4.10 12.68 7.14
C ALA A 303 4.21 13.81 8.18
N GLY A 304 5.43 14.22 8.51
CA GLY A 304 5.68 15.24 9.52
C GLY A 304 5.14 14.81 10.87
N VAL A 305 4.23 15.60 11.43
CA VAL A 305 3.56 15.32 12.71
C VAL A 305 2.32 14.42 12.57
N LEU A 306 1.86 14.15 11.35
CA LEU A 306 0.63 13.40 11.12
C LEU A 306 0.87 11.87 11.16
N PRO A 307 -0.11 11.08 11.63
CA PRO A 307 -0.10 9.63 11.54
C PRO A 307 0.14 9.12 10.11
N LEU A 308 1.19 8.31 9.94
CA LEU A 308 1.53 7.62 8.69
C LEU A 308 1.02 6.19 8.71
N VAL A 309 0.25 5.81 7.68
CA VAL A 309 -0.17 4.41 7.49
C VAL A 309 0.30 3.91 6.13
N LYS A 310 1.23 2.96 6.15
CA LYS A 310 1.68 2.24 4.95
C LYS A 310 0.88 0.95 4.78
N ALA A 311 0.32 0.73 3.58
CA ALA A 311 -0.35 -0.52 3.21
C ALA A 311 0.12 -1.01 1.82
N GLY A 312 0.27 -2.31 1.66
CA GLY A 312 0.76 -2.94 0.43
C GLY A 312 -0.21 -3.95 -0.17
N PHE A 313 -0.26 -4.04 -1.49
CA PHE A 313 -0.92 -5.15 -2.18
C PHE A 313 -0.14 -5.54 -3.43
N PHE A 314 0.06 -6.84 -3.61
CA PHE A 314 0.88 -7.38 -4.68
C PHE A 314 -0.01 -8.31 -5.50
N PHE A 315 -0.37 -7.88 -6.70
CA PHE A 315 -1.17 -8.71 -7.57
C PHE A 315 -0.39 -9.97 -7.97
N TRP A 316 -1.13 -11.05 -8.20
CA TRP A 316 -0.54 -12.31 -8.63
C TRP A 316 -1.45 -13.05 -9.61
N TYR A 317 -1.13 -12.92 -10.90
CA TYR A 317 -1.90 -13.52 -11.99
C TYR A 317 -2.07 -15.05 -11.88
N PRO A 318 -1.02 -15.85 -11.58
CA PRO A 318 -1.20 -17.29 -11.38
C PRO A 318 -1.76 -17.64 -10.01
N GLY A 319 -1.98 -16.67 -9.11
CA GLY A 319 -2.47 -16.87 -7.75
C GLY A 319 -3.96 -17.14 -7.65
N THR A 320 -4.50 -16.99 -6.44
CA THR A 320 -5.94 -17.11 -6.17
C THR A 320 -6.74 -15.96 -6.78
N LEU A 321 -8.06 -16.15 -6.97
CA LEU A 321 -8.97 -15.09 -7.43
C LEU A 321 -8.86 -13.80 -6.59
N MET A 322 -8.63 -13.92 -5.29
CA MET A 322 -8.43 -12.76 -4.41
C MET A 322 -7.15 -12.00 -4.75
N GLN A 323 -6.06 -12.69 -5.06
CA GLN A 323 -4.76 -12.07 -5.36
C GLN A 323 -4.70 -11.39 -6.73
N LYS A 324 -5.67 -11.66 -7.61
CA LYS A 324 -5.77 -11.01 -8.93
C LYS A 324 -7.01 -10.14 -9.12
N SER A 325 -7.77 -9.83 -8.06
CA SER A 325 -9.01 -9.05 -8.16
C SER A 325 -9.01 -7.76 -7.36
N GLN A 326 -9.87 -6.81 -7.75
CA GLN A 326 -10.07 -5.54 -7.05
C GLN A 326 -10.61 -5.76 -5.63
N ASN A 327 -11.44 -6.79 -5.41
CA ASN A 327 -11.92 -7.13 -4.06
C ASN A 327 -10.76 -7.51 -3.13
N GLY A 328 -9.77 -8.26 -3.61
CA GLY A 328 -8.59 -8.57 -2.80
C GLY A 328 -7.73 -7.36 -2.51
N LEU A 329 -7.50 -6.49 -3.50
CA LEU A 329 -6.83 -5.20 -3.32
C LEU A 329 -7.51 -4.37 -2.22
N LEU A 330 -8.81 -4.11 -2.36
CA LEU A 330 -9.57 -3.26 -1.44
C LEU A 330 -9.61 -3.85 -0.02
N ARG A 331 -9.87 -5.15 0.10
CA ARG A 331 -9.90 -5.82 1.41
C ARG A 331 -8.55 -5.78 2.10
N SER A 332 -7.45 -5.94 1.36
CA SER A 332 -6.09 -5.92 1.92
C SER A 332 -5.69 -4.52 2.38
N ILE A 333 -6.01 -3.49 1.60
CA ILE A 333 -5.79 -2.09 1.99
C ILE A 333 -6.60 -1.76 3.25
N LEU A 334 -7.91 -2.05 3.25
CA LEU A 334 -8.78 -1.80 4.40
C LEU A 334 -8.29 -2.53 5.64
N TYR A 335 -7.95 -3.82 5.53
CA TYR A 335 -7.42 -4.61 6.64
C TYR A 335 -6.19 -3.94 7.24
N GLN A 336 -5.17 -3.64 6.43
CA GLN A 336 -3.90 -3.07 6.91
C GLN A 336 -4.06 -1.66 7.48
N VAL A 337 -4.94 -0.84 6.90
CA VAL A 337 -5.19 0.53 7.38
C VAL A 337 -5.96 0.51 8.70
N LEU A 338 -7.05 -0.27 8.79
CA LEU A 338 -7.89 -0.35 9.99
C LEU A 338 -7.22 -1.10 11.14
N GLU A 339 -6.31 -2.03 10.84
CA GLU A 339 -5.50 -2.71 11.86
C GLU A 339 -4.54 -1.72 12.54
N LYS A 340 -3.88 -0.86 11.76
CA LYS A 340 -2.94 0.16 12.26
C LYS A 340 -3.62 1.37 12.86
N GLU A 341 -4.76 1.78 12.31
CA GLU A 341 -5.53 2.93 12.78
C GLU A 341 -7.00 2.55 13.00
N PRO A 342 -7.32 1.91 14.14
CA PRO A 342 -8.66 1.39 14.43
C PRO A 342 -9.75 2.46 14.49
N ARG A 343 -9.40 3.71 14.79
CA ARG A 343 -10.35 4.83 14.89
C ARG A 343 -11.05 5.13 13.57
N LEU A 344 -10.50 4.67 12.44
CA LEU A 344 -11.11 4.78 11.12
C LEU A 344 -12.22 3.75 10.86
N THR A 345 -12.35 2.71 11.69
CA THR A 345 -13.31 1.61 11.45
C THR A 345 -14.76 2.11 11.40
N PRO A 346 -15.22 2.95 12.35
CA PRO A 346 -16.56 3.52 12.29
C PRO A 346 -16.76 4.45 11.09
N LEU A 347 -15.72 5.16 10.64
CA LEU A 347 -15.79 6.03 9.46
C LEU A 347 -15.95 5.21 8.17
N ALA A 348 -15.18 4.12 8.06
CA ALA A 348 -15.20 3.22 6.92
C ALA A 348 -16.54 2.52 6.76
N TYR A 349 -17.16 2.12 7.88
CA TYR A 349 -18.38 1.30 7.93
C TYR A 349 -19.50 1.94 8.77
N GLU A 350 -19.71 3.24 8.62
CA GLU A 350 -20.63 4.06 9.42
C GLU A 350 -22.05 3.48 9.56
N GLN A 351 -22.64 3.03 8.44
CA GLN A 351 -23.99 2.46 8.45
C GLN A 351 -24.07 1.16 9.26
N ILE A 352 -23.01 0.37 9.24
CA ILE A 352 -22.93 -0.91 9.94
C ILE A 352 -22.62 -0.67 11.41
N TRP A 353 -21.76 0.31 11.70
CA TRP A 353 -21.48 0.77 13.06
C TRP A 353 -22.73 1.20 13.81
N GLN A 354 -23.62 1.97 13.16
CA GLN A 354 -24.89 2.43 13.75
C GLN A 354 -25.89 1.30 14.03
N GLN A 355 -25.78 0.18 13.31
CA GLN A 355 -26.70 -0.95 13.41
C GLN A 355 -26.09 -2.17 14.11
N TYR A 356 -24.82 -2.10 14.49
CA TYR A 356 -24.16 -3.18 15.19
C TYR A 356 -24.83 -3.27 16.56
N ASN A 357 -25.20 -4.49 16.97
CA ASN A 357 -25.88 -4.81 18.24
C ASN A 357 -25.02 -5.74 19.11
N GLY A 358 -23.76 -5.99 18.72
CA GLY A 358 -22.82 -6.87 19.46
C GLY A 358 -23.02 -8.35 19.14
N THR A 359 -24.20 -8.74 18.68
CA THR A 359 -24.43 -10.04 18.05
C THR A 359 -23.96 -9.97 16.60
N GLY A 360 -23.03 -10.83 16.21
CA GLY A 360 -22.46 -10.91 14.85
C GLY A 360 -23.43 -11.42 13.79
N ASP A 361 -24.74 -11.24 13.97
CA ASP A 361 -25.79 -11.84 13.14
C ASP A 361 -25.96 -11.17 11.77
N LYS A 362 -25.47 -9.93 11.60
CA LYS A 362 -25.46 -9.25 10.29
C LYS A 362 -24.09 -9.38 9.64
N LEU A 363 -23.97 -10.23 8.61
CA LEU A 363 -22.77 -10.31 7.78
C LEU A 363 -22.38 -8.93 7.22
N LEU A 364 -21.13 -8.53 7.44
CA LEU A 364 -20.51 -7.39 6.79
C LEU A 364 -20.62 -7.64 5.28
N SER A 365 -21.39 -6.81 4.57
CA SER A 365 -21.46 -6.94 3.14
C SER A 365 -20.12 -6.51 2.54
N LEU A 366 -19.45 -7.47 1.89
CA LEU A 366 -18.14 -7.31 1.26
C LEU A 366 -18.31 -7.09 -0.25
N SER A 367 -19.39 -6.41 -0.65
CA SER A 367 -19.60 -6.10 -2.05
C SER A 367 -18.53 -5.13 -2.55
N ARG A 368 -18.19 -5.22 -3.84
CA ARG A 368 -17.22 -4.33 -4.49
C ARG A 368 -17.54 -2.85 -4.23
N GLY A 369 -18.82 -2.48 -4.35
CA GLY A 369 -19.27 -1.11 -4.15
C GLY A 369 -19.09 -0.58 -2.73
N GLU A 370 -19.30 -1.42 -1.71
CA GLU A 370 -19.07 -1.02 -0.31
C GLU A 370 -17.59 -0.88 0.00
N LEU A 371 -16.76 -1.80 -0.51
CA LEU A 371 -15.32 -1.75 -0.34
C LEU A 371 -14.71 -0.49 -0.99
N ILE A 372 -15.17 -0.13 -2.20
CA ILE A 372 -14.78 1.13 -2.86
C ILE A 372 -15.20 2.32 -1.99
N ARG A 373 -16.45 2.36 -1.51
CA ARG A 373 -16.92 3.45 -0.65
C ARG A 373 -16.09 3.57 0.63
N ALA A 374 -15.75 2.46 1.28
CA ALA A 374 -14.96 2.44 2.51
C ALA A 374 -13.53 2.99 2.26
N VAL A 375 -12.85 2.53 1.22
CA VAL A 375 -11.49 3.01 0.87
C VAL A 375 -11.53 4.47 0.47
N THR A 376 -12.49 4.89 -0.35
CA THR A 376 -12.64 6.30 -0.75
C THR A 376 -12.89 7.17 0.48
N ARG A 377 -13.79 6.78 1.39
CA ARG A 377 -14.01 7.51 2.65
C ARG A 377 -12.71 7.68 3.44
N ILE A 378 -11.93 6.62 3.64
CA ILE A 378 -10.67 6.69 4.39
C ILE A 378 -9.63 7.60 3.72
N THR A 379 -9.55 7.59 2.39
CA THR A 379 -8.50 8.29 1.64
C THR A 379 -8.85 9.74 1.32
N THR A 380 -10.14 10.10 1.22
CA THR A 380 -10.60 11.45 0.89
C THR A 380 -11.15 12.23 2.08
N GLN A 381 -11.35 11.59 3.23
CA GLN A 381 -11.78 12.26 4.45
C GLN A 381 -10.77 13.34 4.90
N GLN A 382 -11.31 14.38 5.52
CA GLN A 382 -10.54 15.52 6.06
C GLN A 382 -10.66 15.61 7.59
N VAL A 383 -11.33 14.65 8.22
CA VAL A 383 -11.67 14.67 9.65
C VAL A 383 -10.49 14.17 10.47
N PHE A 384 -9.98 12.99 10.13
CA PHE A 384 -8.83 12.35 10.75
C PHE A 384 -7.53 12.77 10.05
N PRO A 385 -6.53 13.29 10.77
CA PRO A 385 -5.23 13.60 10.22
C PRO A 385 -4.51 12.29 9.92
N LEU A 386 -4.44 11.93 8.65
CA LEU A 386 -3.85 10.68 8.20
C LEU A 386 -3.13 10.88 6.87
N LYS A 387 -1.90 10.35 6.79
CA LYS A 387 -1.14 10.24 5.54
C LYS A 387 -1.05 8.77 5.11
N PRO A 388 -2.00 8.25 4.31
CA PRO A 388 -1.89 6.91 3.76
C PRO A 388 -0.87 6.85 2.61
N CYS A 389 0.02 5.86 2.65
CA CYS A 389 0.91 5.50 1.55
C CYS A 389 0.61 4.08 1.09
N LEU A 390 0.09 3.94 -0.12
CA LEU A 390 -0.29 2.66 -0.73
C LEU A 390 0.80 2.18 -1.70
N ILE A 391 1.24 0.94 -1.57
CA ILE A 391 2.23 0.31 -2.47
C ILE A 391 1.56 -0.84 -3.22
N ILE A 392 1.27 -0.64 -4.50
CA ILE A 392 0.51 -1.59 -5.32
C ILE A 392 1.37 -2.14 -6.45
N ASP A 393 1.76 -3.40 -6.36
CA ASP A 393 2.60 -4.06 -7.38
C ASP A 393 1.75 -4.83 -8.40
N GLY A 394 2.11 -4.68 -9.68
CA GLY A 394 1.64 -5.54 -10.76
C GLY A 394 0.24 -5.21 -11.26
N LEU A 395 -0.06 -3.95 -11.59
CA LEU A 395 -1.37 -3.59 -12.13
C LEU A 395 -1.73 -4.34 -13.42
N ASP A 396 -0.73 -4.74 -14.21
CA ASP A 396 -0.94 -5.59 -15.41
C ASP A 396 -1.29 -7.05 -15.08
N GLU A 397 -1.23 -7.47 -13.81
CA GLU A 397 -1.65 -8.78 -13.32
C GLU A 397 -3.13 -8.80 -12.88
N TYR A 398 -3.79 -7.63 -12.87
CA TYR A 398 -5.19 -7.52 -12.47
C TYR A 398 -6.11 -8.18 -13.50
N ASP A 399 -6.98 -9.06 -13.00
CA ASP A 399 -7.98 -9.76 -13.79
C ASP A 399 -9.34 -9.04 -13.67
N GLY A 400 -9.46 -7.92 -14.40
CA GLY A 400 -10.67 -7.10 -14.47
C GLY A 400 -10.47 -5.83 -15.29
N ASP A 401 -11.30 -4.81 -15.05
CA ASP A 401 -11.25 -3.57 -15.81
C ASP A 401 -10.17 -2.61 -15.29
N HIS A 402 -9.07 -2.54 -16.01
CA HIS A 402 -7.93 -1.69 -15.66
C HIS A 402 -8.29 -0.20 -15.57
N GLN A 403 -9.29 0.28 -16.32
CA GLN A 403 -9.73 1.67 -16.24
C GLN A 403 -10.41 1.95 -14.90
N GLU A 404 -11.24 1.02 -14.38
CA GLU A 404 -11.87 1.16 -13.06
C GLU A 404 -10.82 1.30 -11.94
N ILE A 405 -9.69 0.59 -12.04
CA ILE A 405 -8.58 0.71 -11.06
C ILE A 405 -7.86 2.04 -11.18
N VAL A 406 -7.60 2.52 -12.40
CA VAL A 406 -7.00 3.82 -12.64
C VAL A 406 -7.87 4.92 -12.04
N ASP A 407 -9.17 4.94 -12.35
CA ASP A 407 -10.12 5.94 -11.87
C ASP A 407 -10.23 5.94 -10.34
N LEU A 408 -10.15 4.75 -9.73
CA LEU A 408 -10.13 4.58 -8.29
C LEU A 408 -8.87 5.20 -7.66
N PHE A 409 -7.68 4.95 -8.20
CA PHE A 409 -6.42 5.54 -7.69
C PHE A 409 -6.37 7.05 -7.89
N GLU A 410 -6.85 7.55 -9.03
CA GLU A 410 -6.99 8.99 -9.27
C GLU A 410 -7.96 9.62 -8.26
N THR A 411 -9.07 8.94 -7.94
CA THR A 411 -10.03 9.41 -6.93
C THR A 411 -9.42 9.46 -5.54
N MET A 412 -8.69 8.42 -5.13
CA MET A 412 -8.01 8.40 -3.82
C MET A 412 -6.93 9.49 -3.69
N THR A 413 -6.26 9.81 -4.79
CA THR A 413 -5.18 10.82 -4.84
C THR A 413 -5.64 12.24 -5.11
N LYS A 414 -6.96 12.48 -5.23
CA LYS A 414 -7.54 13.84 -5.15
C LYS A 414 -7.23 14.50 -3.80
N SER A 415 -7.12 13.70 -2.74
CA SER A 415 -6.63 14.20 -1.46
C SER A 415 -5.10 14.32 -1.50
N PRO A 416 -4.53 15.49 -1.15
CA PRO A 416 -3.09 15.69 -1.16
C PRO A 416 -2.34 14.87 -0.10
N THR A 417 -3.05 14.27 0.86
CA THR A 417 -2.46 13.43 1.92
C THR A 417 -2.28 11.97 1.52
N THR A 418 -2.75 11.55 0.35
CA THR A 418 -2.63 10.17 -0.12
C THR A 418 -1.51 10.02 -1.14
N LYS A 419 -0.63 9.06 -0.90
CA LYS A 419 0.37 8.60 -1.87
C LYS A 419 0.04 7.21 -2.37
N ILE A 420 0.24 6.98 -3.67
CA ILE A 420 0.13 5.65 -4.26
C ILE A 420 1.35 5.39 -5.15
N LEU A 421 2.15 4.41 -4.78
CA LEU A 421 3.22 3.87 -5.61
C LEU A 421 2.66 2.66 -6.36
N VAL A 422 2.65 2.71 -7.69
CA VAL A 422 2.13 1.63 -8.53
C VAL A 422 3.22 1.07 -9.44
N SER A 423 3.19 -0.24 -9.71
CA SER A 423 4.04 -0.86 -10.75
C SER A 423 3.21 -1.49 -11.86
N SER A 424 3.69 -1.40 -13.10
CA SER A 424 3.06 -2.13 -14.22
C SER A 424 4.00 -2.33 -15.41
N ARG A 425 3.59 -3.22 -16.32
CA ARG A 425 4.10 -3.24 -17.70
C ARG A 425 3.71 -1.97 -18.47
N PRO A 426 4.46 -1.62 -19.54
CA PRO A 426 4.25 -0.40 -20.31
C PRO A 426 3.09 -0.51 -21.32
N TRP A 427 1.94 -1.05 -20.89
CA TRP A 427 0.74 -1.13 -21.72
C TRP A 427 0.22 0.27 -22.06
N LEU A 428 -0.42 0.42 -23.22
CA LEU A 428 -0.89 1.72 -23.72
C LEU A 428 -1.85 2.40 -22.74
N LEU A 429 -2.75 1.63 -22.11
CA LEU A 429 -3.68 2.13 -21.10
C LEU A 429 -2.94 2.79 -19.92
N PHE A 430 -1.95 2.12 -19.32
CA PHE A 430 -1.18 2.67 -18.21
C PHE A 430 -0.26 3.81 -18.63
N LYS A 431 0.29 3.77 -19.85
CA LYS A 431 1.02 4.91 -20.40
C LYS A 431 0.12 6.13 -20.47
N ASN A 432 -1.07 6.00 -21.06
CA ASN A 432 -2.00 7.11 -21.20
C ASN A 432 -2.46 7.65 -19.83
N ALA A 433 -2.74 6.76 -18.88
CA ALA A 433 -3.16 7.13 -17.53
C ALA A 433 -2.05 7.81 -16.72
N PHE A 434 -0.83 7.25 -16.74
CA PHE A 434 0.22 7.61 -15.79
C PHE A 434 1.36 8.46 -16.35
N ILE A 435 1.36 8.81 -17.64
CA ILE A 435 2.45 9.60 -18.25
C ILE A 435 2.69 10.96 -17.57
N ARG A 436 1.65 11.55 -16.96
CA ARG A 436 1.70 12.83 -16.26
C ARG A 436 2.27 12.76 -14.84
N TYR A 437 2.41 11.56 -14.28
CA TYR A 437 2.93 11.34 -12.93
C TYR A 437 4.43 11.04 -12.98
N PRO A 438 5.15 11.32 -11.87
CA PRO A 438 6.55 10.94 -11.77
C PRO A 438 6.73 9.44 -11.95
N LYS A 439 7.78 9.05 -12.66
CA LYS A 439 8.03 7.65 -13.00
C LYS A 439 9.52 7.31 -13.08
N LEU A 440 9.77 6.00 -12.96
CA LEU A 440 11.03 5.39 -13.35
C LEU A 440 10.77 4.24 -14.32
N ILE A 441 11.74 3.98 -15.20
CA ILE A 441 11.72 2.87 -16.14
C ILE A 441 12.79 1.87 -15.73
N LEU A 442 12.35 0.79 -15.07
CA LEU A 442 13.25 -0.09 -14.34
C LEU A 442 14.35 -0.71 -15.22
N GLN A 443 14.00 -1.21 -16.41
CA GLN A 443 14.99 -1.90 -17.25
C GLN A 443 16.14 -0.98 -17.74
N ASP A 444 15.96 0.34 -17.67
CA ASP A 444 17.00 1.30 -18.07
C ASP A 444 17.97 1.60 -16.90
N LEU A 445 17.62 1.13 -15.69
CA LEU A 445 18.33 1.38 -14.42
C LEU A 445 18.98 0.12 -13.83
N THR A 446 18.70 -1.06 -14.40
CA THR A 446 19.19 -2.34 -13.89
C THR A 446 20.58 -2.72 -14.39
N ARG A 447 21.19 -1.95 -15.31
CA ARG A 447 22.45 -2.30 -16.00
C ARG A 447 23.58 -2.66 -15.03
N GLU A 448 23.84 -1.79 -14.05
CA GLU A 448 24.92 -1.98 -13.07
C GLU A 448 24.57 -3.07 -12.05
N ASP A 449 23.31 -3.16 -11.65
CA ASP A 449 22.82 -4.23 -10.78
C ASP A 449 22.95 -5.62 -11.45
N ILE A 450 22.68 -5.71 -12.75
CA ILE A 450 22.83 -6.92 -13.56
C ILE A 450 24.30 -7.33 -13.64
N ARG A 451 25.21 -6.36 -13.87
CA ARG A 451 26.66 -6.60 -13.89
C ARG A 451 27.11 -7.22 -12.58
N ARG A 452 26.83 -6.56 -11.45
CA ARG A 452 27.20 -7.04 -10.12
C ARG A 452 26.61 -8.42 -9.82
N TYR A 453 25.36 -8.64 -10.19
CA TYR A 453 24.71 -9.94 -10.04
C TYR A 453 25.43 -11.03 -10.84
N ALA A 454 25.69 -10.79 -12.12
CA ALA A 454 26.37 -11.76 -12.99
C ALA A 454 27.79 -12.06 -12.47
N GLU A 455 28.57 -11.05 -12.10
CA GLU A 455 29.91 -11.20 -11.52
C GLU A 455 29.87 -12.00 -10.21
N THR A 456 28.95 -11.66 -9.30
CA THR A 456 28.83 -12.35 -7.99
C THR A 456 28.49 -13.82 -8.17
N ILE A 457 27.52 -14.13 -9.03
CA ILE A 457 27.06 -15.51 -9.22
C ILE A 457 28.08 -16.32 -10.02
N LEU A 458 28.68 -15.78 -11.07
CA LEU A 458 29.70 -16.50 -11.85
C LEU A 458 30.96 -16.76 -11.02
N SER A 459 31.38 -15.81 -10.18
CA SER A 459 32.54 -15.95 -9.30
C SER A 459 32.33 -16.97 -8.15
N SER A 460 31.12 -17.51 -8.00
CA SER A 460 30.88 -18.65 -7.11
C SER A 460 31.46 -19.96 -7.65
N SER A 461 31.75 -20.03 -8.95
CA SER A 461 32.42 -21.17 -9.57
C SER A 461 33.93 -21.01 -9.52
N SER A 462 34.63 -22.00 -8.96
CA SER A 462 36.11 -22.02 -8.91
C SER A 462 36.72 -21.87 -10.30
N ARG A 463 36.12 -22.48 -11.33
CA ARG A 463 36.61 -22.38 -12.71
C ARG A 463 36.51 -20.96 -13.26
N MET A 464 35.46 -20.22 -12.92
CA MET A 464 35.35 -18.82 -13.34
C MET A 464 36.44 -17.96 -12.68
N VAL A 465 36.74 -18.22 -11.40
CA VAL A 465 37.80 -17.50 -10.67
C VAL A 465 39.17 -17.76 -11.28
N GLU A 466 39.43 -18.97 -11.78
CA GLU A 466 40.64 -19.30 -12.54
C GLU A 466 40.67 -18.55 -13.87
N LEU A 467 39.59 -18.62 -14.66
CA LEU A 467 39.48 -17.93 -15.95
C LEU A 467 39.60 -16.41 -15.84
N GLN A 468 39.09 -15.80 -14.77
CA GLN A 468 39.27 -14.37 -14.49
C GLN A 468 40.74 -13.99 -14.24
N LYS A 469 41.58 -14.92 -13.76
CA LYS A 469 43.02 -14.72 -13.58
C LYS A 469 43.81 -14.99 -14.86
N GLU A 470 43.43 -16.03 -15.59
CA GLU A 470 44.07 -16.44 -16.85
C GLU A 470 43.78 -15.42 -17.97
N GLU A 471 42.52 -14.99 -18.10
CA GLU A 471 42.03 -14.16 -19.21
C GLU A 471 41.10 -13.03 -18.71
N PRO A 472 41.61 -12.05 -17.94
CA PRO A 472 40.80 -11.04 -17.28
C PRO A 472 39.99 -10.15 -18.23
N LEU A 473 40.55 -9.81 -19.40
CA LEU A 473 39.87 -8.98 -20.40
C LEU A 473 38.67 -9.74 -21.00
N SER A 474 38.86 -10.98 -21.45
CA SER A 474 37.82 -11.80 -22.06
C SER A 474 36.70 -12.12 -21.06
N ALA A 475 37.05 -12.42 -19.81
CA ALA A 475 36.08 -12.66 -18.74
C ALA A 475 35.22 -11.41 -18.44
N ASN A 476 35.81 -10.21 -18.47
CA ASN A 476 35.05 -8.97 -18.29
C ASN A 476 34.17 -8.64 -19.52
N THR A 477 34.66 -8.94 -20.73
CA THR A 477 33.85 -8.82 -21.97
C THR A 477 32.63 -9.72 -21.91
N LEU A 478 32.77 -10.99 -21.50
CA LEU A 478 31.66 -11.92 -21.30
C LEU A 478 30.57 -11.33 -20.39
N VAL A 479 30.97 -10.72 -19.26
CA VAL A 479 30.02 -10.04 -18.36
C VAL A 479 29.38 -8.82 -19.04
N GLY A 480 30.15 -8.03 -19.79
CA GLY A 480 29.65 -6.92 -20.59
C GLY A 480 28.58 -7.35 -21.59
N ASP A 481 28.81 -8.45 -22.29
CA ASP A 481 27.89 -8.99 -23.29
C ASP A 481 26.61 -9.54 -22.65
N ILE A 482 26.70 -10.16 -21.47
CA ILE A 482 25.52 -10.54 -20.68
C ILE A 482 24.68 -9.29 -20.36
N VAL A 483 25.32 -8.22 -19.90
CA VAL A 483 24.65 -6.97 -19.53
C VAL A 483 23.94 -6.35 -20.74
N GLU A 484 24.62 -6.21 -21.88
CA GLU A 484 24.04 -5.65 -23.10
C GLU A 484 22.89 -6.50 -23.64
N LYS A 485 23.13 -7.81 -23.78
CA LYS A 485 22.16 -8.74 -24.39
C LYS A 485 20.91 -8.92 -23.53
N SER A 486 21.01 -8.71 -22.22
CA SER A 486 19.86 -8.75 -21.30
C SER A 486 18.80 -7.69 -21.57
N SER A 487 19.17 -6.56 -22.18
CA SER A 487 18.26 -5.41 -22.38
C SER A 487 17.48 -5.01 -21.10
N GLY A 488 18.14 -5.15 -19.94
CA GLY A 488 17.60 -4.83 -18.61
C GLY A 488 16.63 -5.86 -18.01
N VAL A 489 16.55 -7.07 -18.58
CA VAL A 489 15.64 -8.15 -18.14
C VAL A 489 16.36 -9.11 -17.19
N PHE A 490 16.21 -8.91 -15.89
CA PHE A 490 16.81 -9.75 -14.84
C PHE A 490 16.50 -11.25 -14.96
N LEU A 491 15.27 -11.61 -15.37
CA LEU A 491 14.88 -13.01 -15.58
C LEU A 491 15.75 -13.68 -16.65
N TRP A 492 16.08 -12.95 -17.72
CA TRP A 492 16.95 -13.44 -18.79
C TRP A 492 18.35 -13.73 -18.24
N VAL A 493 18.89 -12.78 -17.46
CA VAL A 493 20.21 -12.92 -16.82
C VAL A 493 20.26 -14.15 -15.92
N LYS A 494 19.23 -14.39 -15.10
CA LYS A 494 19.14 -15.59 -14.24
C LYS A 494 19.20 -16.89 -15.05
N LEU A 495 18.52 -16.96 -16.20
CA LEU A 495 18.52 -18.13 -17.08
C LEU A 495 19.88 -18.31 -17.78
N VAL A 496 20.47 -17.22 -18.27
CA VAL A 496 21.76 -17.24 -18.97
C VAL A 496 22.91 -17.59 -18.02
N VAL A 497 23.01 -16.95 -16.86
CA VAL A 497 24.04 -17.26 -15.86
C VAL A 497 23.94 -18.71 -15.42
N ARG A 498 22.74 -19.27 -15.23
CA ARG A 498 22.57 -20.71 -14.96
C ARG A 498 23.08 -21.59 -16.10
N SER A 499 22.84 -21.19 -17.36
CA SER A 499 23.36 -21.89 -18.55
C SER A 499 24.89 -21.87 -18.58
N LEU A 500 25.51 -20.73 -18.24
CA LEU A 500 26.97 -20.57 -18.20
C LEU A 500 27.61 -21.32 -17.04
N LEU A 501 26.98 -21.34 -15.85
CA LEU A 501 27.42 -22.16 -14.72
C LEU A 501 27.45 -23.65 -15.08
N SER A 502 26.46 -24.14 -15.83
CA SER A 502 26.49 -25.51 -16.34
C SER A 502 27.65 -25.76 -17.31
N GLY A 503 28.05 -24.77 -18.11
CA GLY A 503 29.24 -24.88 -18.96
C GLY A 503 30.54 -24.91 -18.15
N LEU A 504 30.64 -24.04 -17.14
CA LEU A 504 31.77 -24.03 -16.20
C LEU A 504 31.93 -25.37 -15.47
N MET A 505 30.83 -26.03 -15.11
CA MET A 505 30.86 -27.38 -14.54
C MET A 505 31.41 -28.44 -15.51
N ASN A 506 31.28 -28.21 -16.81
CA ASN A 506 31.85 -29.04 -17.87
C ASN A 506 33.27 -28.62 -18.27
N ASN A 507 33.88 -27.71 -17.50
CA ASN A 507 35.22 -27.16 -17.75
C ASN A 507 35.35 -26.37 -19.06
N ASP A 508 34.26 -25.76 -19.54
CA ASP A 508 34.24 -24.87 -20.71
C ASP A 508 35.26 -23.71 -20.52
N CYS A 509 35.96 -23.35 -21.60
CA CYS A 509 36.82 -22.15 -21.63
C CYS A 509 36.00 -20.88 -21.92
N ILE A 510 36.60 -19.68 -21.83
CA ILE A 510 35.89 -18.42 -22.07
C ILE A 510 35.28 -18.38 -23.49
N ASP A 511 35.97 -18.90 -24.51
CA ASP A 511 35.45 -18.93 -25.88
C ASP A 511 34.20 -19.82 -26.02
N ASP A 512 34.15 -20.95 -25.32
CA ASP A 512 32.96 -21.82 -25.32
C ASP A 512 31.79 -21.16 -24.58
N LEU A 513 32.07 -20.42 -23.49
CA LEU A 513 31.07 -19.64 -22.78
C LEU A 513 30.52 -18.49 -23.64
N ASN A 514 31.38 -17.80 -24.40
CA ASN A 514 30.98 -16.77 -25.37
C ASN A 514 30.10 -17.38 -26.48
N ARG A 515 30.51 -18.51 -27.06
CA ARG A 515 29.70 -19.22 -28.08
C ARG A 515 28.33 -19.62 -27.53
N ARG A 516 28.29 -20.15 -26.30
CA ARG A 516 27.04 -20.47 -25.61
C ARG A 516 26.18 -19.21 -25.38
N LEU A 517 26.80 -18.09 -25.02
CA LEU A 517 26.10 -16.82 -24.85
C LEU A 517 25.51 -16.32 -26.18
N GLU A 518 26.26 -16.44 -27.29
CA GLU A 518 25.84 -16.04 -28.64
C GLU A 518 24.59 -16.79 -29.11
N GLU A 519 24.54 -18.12 -28.88
CA GLU A 519 23.39 -18.97 -29.22
C GLU A 519 22.10 -18.62 -28.47
N LEU A 520 22.21 -18.07 -27.26
CA LEU A 520 21.04 -17.74 -26.43
C LEU A 520 20.29 -16.53 -26.99
N PRO A 521 18.98 -16.64 -27.32
CA PRO A 521 18.20 -15.50 -27.80
C PRO A 521 18.06 -14.42 -26.74
N SER A 522 18.09 -13.14 -27.13
CA SER A 522 17.84 -12.00 -26.23
C SER A 522 16.36 -11.81 -25.88
N ASP A 523 15.46 -12.30 -26.72
CA ASP A 523 14.02 -12.31 -26.46
C ASP A 523 13.63 -13.47 -25.54
N LEU A 524 12.81 -13.20 -24.51
CA LEU A 524 12.42 -14.19 -23.50
C LEU A 524 11.64 -15.37 -24.09
N GLU A 525 10.75 -15.14 -25.05
CA GLU A 525 9.92 -16.22 -25.61
C GLU A 525 10.76 -17.14 -26.48
N ARG A 526 11.63 -16.56 -27.32
CA ARG A 526 12.62 -17.33 -28.08
C ARG A 526 13.57 -18.09 -27.15
N LEU A 527 13.96 -17.51 -26.03
CA LEU A 527 14.76 -18.18 -25.01
C LEU A 527 14.00 -19.36 -24.37
N TYR A 528 12.69 -19.24 -24.10
CA TYR A 528 11.89 -20.38 -23.61
C TYR A 528 11.83 -21.51 -24.62
N ILE A 529 11.60 -21.20 -25.90
CA ILE A 529 11.63 -22.20 -26.99
C ILE A 529 13.01 -22.88 -27.04
N PHE A 530 14.09 -22.09 -26.94
CA PHE A 530 15.46 -22.62 -26.91
C PHE A 530 15.69 -23.57 -25.72
N ILE A 531 15.22 -23.21 -24.52
CA ILE A 531 15.32 -24.06 -23.33
C ILE A 531 14.51 -25.35 -23.51
N LEU A 532 13.27 -25.26 -23.99
CA LEU A 532 12.40 -26.42 -24.19
C LEU A 532 12.97 -27.41 -25.22
N LYS A 533 13.62 -26.92 -26.29
CA LYS A 533 14.28 -27.76 -27.31
C LYS A 533 15.50 -28.52 -26.78
N ARG A 534 16.05 -28.14 -25.61
CA ARG A 534 17.18 -28.83 -24.97
C ARG A 534 16.76 -29.93 -23.99
N ILE A 535 15.47 -30.07 -23.72
CA ILE A 535 14.96 -31.19 -22.92
C ILE A 535 15.28 -32.48 -23.69
N ASP A 536 15.87 -33.46 -23.01
CA ASP A 536 16.15 -34.77 -23.59
C ASP A 536 14.85 -35.35 -24.21
N PRO A 537 14.86 -35.80 -25.48
CA PRO A 537 13.70 -36.36 -26.14
C PRO A 537 13.00 -37.46 -25.34
N PHE A 538 13.75 -38.23 -24.54
CA PHE A 538 13.20 -39.26 -23.65
C PHE A 538 12.30 -38.70 -22.55
N TYR A 539 12.65 -37.54 -21.99
CA TYR A 539 11.90 -36.88 -20.90
C TYR A 539 10.89 -35.82 -21.40
N LEU A 540 10.95 -35.46 -22.69
CA LEU A 540 10.12 -34.40 -23.26
C LEU A 540 8.62 -34.65 -23.06
N LYS A 541 8.18 -35.90 -23.18
CA LYS A 541 6.78 -36.30 -22.93
C LYS A 541 6.35 -35.97 -21.50
N GLN A 542 7.13 -36.36 -20.50
CA GLN A 542 6.84 -36.12 -19.09
C GLN A 542 6.89 -34.63 -18.77
N ALA A 543 7.88 -33.91 -19.30
CA ALA A 543 8.00 -32.47 -19.11
C ALA A 543 6.77 -31.71 -19.66
N ILE A 544 6.29 -32.06 -20.86
CA ILE A 544 5.10 -31.44 -21.46
C ILE A 544 3.85 -31.69 -20.62
N ARG A 545 3.67 -32.90 -20.08
CA ARG A 545 2.56 -33.19 -19.16
C ARG A 545 2.62 -32.31 -17.91
N LEU A 546 3.79 -32.19 -17.28
CA LEU A 546 3.99 -31.31 -16.13
C LEU A 546 3.64 -29.85 -16.46
N PHE A 547 4.10 -29.34 -17.60
CA PHE A 547 3.74 -27.99 -18.04
C PHE A 547 2.23 -27.84 -18.25
N ARG A 548 1.55 -28.82 -18.87
CA ARG A 548 0.09 -28.78 -19.07
C ARG A 548 -0.69 -28.78 -17.77
N ILE A 549 -0.35 -29.67 -16.84
CA ILE A 549 -0.97 -29.77 -15.50
C ILE A 549 -0.87 -28.41 -14.79
N VAL A 550 0.32 -27.81 -14.77
CA VAL A 550 0.54 -26.53 -14.08
C VAL A 550 -0.14 -25.37 -14.82
N CYS A 551 -0.14 -25.38 -16.16
CA CYS A 551 -0.79 -24.34 -16.97
C CYS A 551 -2.30 -24.29 -16.77
N GLN A 552 -2.96 -25.45 -16.76
CA GLN A 552 -4.42 -25.57 -16.60
C GLN A 552 -4.88 -25.52 -15.13
N SER A 553 -3.93 -25.56 -14.19
CA SER A 553 -4.25 -25.39 -12.78
C SER A 553 -4.78 -23.99 -12.47
N ARG A 554 -5.82 -23.90 -11.64
CA ARG A 554 -6.42 -22.62 -11.22
C ARG A 554 -5.57 -21.85 -10.20
N ARG A 555 -4.59 -22.51 -9.59
CA ARG A 555 -3.67 -21.98 -8.56
C ARG A 555 -2.44 -22.88 -8.48
N PRO A 556 -1.31 -22.42 -7.90
CA PRO A 556 -0.15 -23.28 -7.67
C PRO A 556 -0.53 -24.53 -6.87
N LEU A 557 -0.16 -25.68 -7.42
CA LEU A 557 -0.58 -26.99 -6.91
C LEU A 557 0.41 -27.51 -5.88
N PRO A 558 -0.05 -28.11 -4.78
CA PRO A 558 0.83 -28.91 -3.92
C PRO A 558 1.57 -29.98 -4.74
N THR A 559 2.83 -30.27 -4.40
CA THR A 559 3.64 -31.29 -5.09
C THR A 559 2.96 -32.66 -5.15
N LEU A 560 2.24 -33.03 -4.09
CA LEU A 560 1.43 -34.25 -4.05
C LEU A 560 0.31 -34.27 -5.10
N ALA A 561 -0.37 -33.14 -5.31
CA ALA A 561 -1.41 -33.04 -6.32
C ALA A 561 -0.83 -33.17 -7.74
N VAL A 562 0.35 -32.60 -7.98
CA VAL A 562 1.07 -32.78 -9.25
C VAL A 562 1.49 -34.23 -9.45
N SER A 563 1.90 -34.94 -8.39
CA SER A 563 2.20 -36.38 -8.47
C SER A 563 1.03 -37.19 -8.99
N PHE A 564 -0.14 -37.03 -8.37
CA PHE A 564 -1.32 -37.79 -8.79
C PHE A 564 -1.80 -37.42 -10.20
N ALA A 565 -1.71 -36.14 -10.58
CA ALA A 565 -2.07 -35.71 -11.93
C ALA A 565 -1.09 -36.25 -12.99
N ASN A 566 0.19 -36.33 -12.65
CA ASN A 566 1.22 -36.83 -13.56
C ASN A 566 1.11 -38.35 -13.78
N ASP A 567 0.63 -39.09 -12.78
CA ASP A 567 0.41 -40.53 -12.85
C ASP A 567 -0.93 -40.91 -13.49
N PHE A 568 -1.74 -39.94 -13.91
CA PHE A 568 -3.00 -40.19 -14.62
C PHE A 568 -2.76 -40.87 -15.96
N ASP A 569 -3.45 -41.99 -16.17
CA ASP A 569 -3.52 -42.73 -17.43
C ASP A 569 -4.99 -42.90 -17.83
N PRO A 570 -5.45 -42.28 -18.93
CA PRO A 570 -6.85 -42.36 -19.35
C PRO A 570 -7.28 -43.79 -19.73
N LYS A 571 -6.33 -44.69 -19.97
CA LYS A 571 -6.60 -46.11 -20.30
C LYS A 571 -6.80 -46.97 -19.04
N GLN A 572 -6.46 -46.47 -17.86
CA GLN A 572 -6.59 -47.21 -16.60
C GLN A 572 -7.89 -46.84 -15.87
N PRO A 573 -8.75 -47.82 -15.54
CA PRO A 573 -9.94 -47.55 -14.74
C PRO A 573 -9.56 -47.12 -13.33
N ILE A 574 -10.28 -46.16 -12.78
CA ILE A 574 -10.10 -45.73 -11.39
C ILE A 574 -10.50 -46.89 -10.48
N THR A 575 -9.52 -47.51 -9.82
CA THR A 575 -9.77 -48.66 -8.95
C THR A 575 -10.60 -48.24 -7.73
N PRO A 576 -11.64 -49.01 -7.34
CA PRO A 576 -12.46 -48.69 -6.17
C PRO A 576 -11.71 -48.86 -4.85
N GLU A 577 -10.60 -49.61 -4.83
CA GLU A 577 -9.80 -49.88 -3.64
C GLU A 577 -9.24 -48.58 -3.01
N ASN A 578 -9.54 -48.39 -1.71
CA ASN A 578 -8.99 -47.29 -0.92
C ASN A 578 -7.65 -47.75 -0.32
N LYS A 579 -6.54 -47.37 -0.95
CA LYS A 579 -5.22 -47.53 -0.35
C LYS A 579 -4.88 -46.29 0.46
N VAL A 580 -5.19 -46.31 1.75
CA VAL A 580 -4.80 -45.27 2.70
C VAL A 580 -3.28 -45.12 2.65
N MET A 581 -2.81 -43.93 2.25
CA MET A 581 -1.38 -43.66 2.14
C MET A 581 -0.80 -43.18 3.47
N SER A 582 0.38 -43.68 3.83
CA SER A 582 1.11 -43.17 4.99
C SER A 582 1.69 -41.78 4.71
N SER A 583 1.99 -41.03 5.78
CA SER A 583 2.73 -39.76 5.67
C SER A 583 4.09 -39.94 4.99
N LEU A 584 4.75 -41.08 5.18
CA LEU A 584 6.02 -41.40 4.55
C LEU A 584 5.88 -41.61 3.03
N ASP A 585 4.82 -42.28 2.59
CA ASP A 585 4.58 -42.52 1.16
C ASP A 585 4.23 -41.22 0.43
N THR A 586 3.40 -40.36 1.05
CA THR A 586 3.11 -39.04 0.47
C THR A 586 4.36 -38.17 0.38
N ALA A 587 5.24 -38.18 1.38
CA ALA A 587 6.50 -37.45 1.34
C ALA A 587 7.42 -37.95 0.22
N LYS A 588 7.50 -39.27 0.00
CA LYS A 588 8.27 -39.85 -1.11
C LYS A 588 7.75 -39.40 -2.48
N LEU A 589 6.44 -39.39 -2.69
CA LEU A 589 5.85 -38.89 -3.95
C LEU A 589 6.18 -37.42 -4.19
N CYS A 590 6.09 -36.58 -3.14
CA CYS A 590 6.47 -35.17 -3.25
C CYS A 590 7.92 -35.01 -3.70
N VAL A 591 8.86 -35.71 -3.06
CA VAL A 591 10.30 -35.65 -3.42
C VAL A 591 10.52 -36.10 -4.87
N GLN A 592 9.89 -37.20 -5.30
CA GLN A 592 10.03 -37.68 -6.68
C GLN A 592 9.56 -36.67 -7.73
N VAL A 593 8.44 -35.99 -7.48
CA VAL A 593 7.95 -34.93 -8.38
C VAL A 593 8.85 -33.72 -8.37
N GLU A 594 9.37 -33.33 -7.20
CA GLU A 594 10.33 -32.22 -7.07
C GLU A 594 11.60 -32.50 -7.88
N ASP A 595 12.16 -33.71 -7.78
CA ASP A 595 13.33 -34.13 -8.54
C ASP A 595 13.06 -34.15 -10.06
N ARG A 596 11.87 -34.62 -10.46
CA ARG A 596 11.44 -34.59 -11.87
C ARG A 596 11.33 -33.17 -12.40
N ILE A 597 10.72 -32.25 -11.65
CA ILE A 597 10.61 -30.84 -12.04
C ILE A 597 12.00 -30.21 -12.20
N GLN A 598 12.90 -30.47 -11.25
CA GLN A 598 14.25 -29.91 -11.27
C GLN A 598 15.08 -30.42 -12.47
N SER A 599 14.94 -31.71 -12.80
CA SER A 599 15.70 -32.36 -13.88
C SER A 599 15.09 -32.18 -15.27
N GLN A 600 13.75 -32.16 -15.40
CA GLN A 600 13.05 -32.26 -16.69
C GLN A 600 12.45 -30.93 -17.18
N CYS A 601 12.20 -29.97 -16.28
CA CYS A 601 11.58 -28.69 -16.65
C CYS A 601 12.60 -27.54 -16.80
N LEU A 602 13.90 -27.83 -16.66
CA LEU A 602 15.03 -26.91 -16.89
C LEU A 602 14.90 -25.54 -16.21
N GLY A 603 14.21 -25.48 -15.07
CA GLY A 603 13.99 -24.26 -14.29
C GLY A 603 12.83 -23.39 -14.74
N LEU A 604 12.03 -23.79 -15.74
CA LEU A 604 10.80 -23.10 -16.13
C LEU A 604 9.63 -23.36 -15.15
N LEU A 605 9.68 -24.49 -14.46
CA LEU A 605 8.88 -24.78 -13.27
C LEU A 605 9.77 -24.79 -12.02
N GLU A 606 9.20 -24.41 -10.89
CA GLU A 606 9.87 -24.41 -9.59
C GLU A 606 8.94 -24.92 -8.47
N CYS A 607 9.56 -25.41 -7.40
CA CYS A 607 8.87 -25.86 -6.20
C CYS A 607 9.15 -24.85 -5.07
N VAL A 608 8.13 -24.10 -4.67
CA VAL A 608 8.23 -23.06 -3.62
C VAL A 608 7.59 -23.51 -2.32
N VAL A 609 8.11 -23.05 -1.18
CA VAL A 609 7.53 -23.32 0.14
C VAL A 609 6.38 -22.33 0.35
N GLY A 610 5.18 -22.83 0.66
CA GLY A 610 4.04 -21.96 0.96
C GLY A 610 4.16 -21.28 2.33
N GLY A 611 4.70 -20.06 2.35
CA GLY A 611 4.77 -19.19 3.53
C GLY A 611 5.69 -19.65 4.67
N ASN A 612 5.91 -18.75 5.65
CA ASN A 612 6.90 -18.88 6.72
C ASN A 612 6.48 -19.74 7.94
N ARG A 613 5.46 -20.61 7.83
CA ARG A 613 5.03 -21.48 8.95
C ARG A 613 5.29 -22.97 8.63
N LEU A 614 6.04 -23.64 9.51
CA LEU A 614 6.40 -25.06 9.48
C LEU A 614 5.21 -26.01 9.24
N PRO A 615 5.45 -27.20 8.67
CA PRO A 615 5.94 -27.44 7.32
C PRO A 615 4.74 -27.46 6.36
N GLN A 616 4.61 -26.45 5.50
CA GLN A 616 3.66 -26.51 4.39
C GLN A 616 4.22 -27.36 3.24
N PRO A 617 3.37 -28.16 2.56
CA PRO A 617 3.80 -28.86 1.35
C PRO A 617 4.27 -27.84 0.31
N ARG A 618 5.38 -28.14 -0.35
CA ARG A 618 5.87 -27.34 -1.48
C ARG A 618 4.79 -27.27 -2.56
N ARG A 619 4.76 -26.14 -3.26
CA ARG A 619 3.85 -25.88 -4.37
C ARG A 619 4.63 -25.75 -5.66
N VAL A 620 4.09 -26.33 -6.72
CA VAL A 620 4.62 -26.26 -8.06
C VAL A 620 3.99 -25.07 -8.77
N GLN A 621 4.84 -24.23 -9.36
CA GLN A 621 4.45 -23.08 -10.15
C GLN A 621 5.44 -22.81 -11.28
N PHE A 622 5.05 -21.96 -12.22
CA PHE A 622 6.01 -21.37 -13.17
C PHE A 622 6.98 -20.46 -12.42
N MET A 623 8.26 -20.51 -12.82
CA MET A 623 9.30 -19.65 -12.24
C MET A 623 9.01 -18.15 -12.36
N HIS A 624 8.19 -17.78 -13.34
CA HIS A 624 7.77 -16.41 -13.60
C HIS A 624 6.52 -16.40 -14.48
N ARG A 625 5.68 -15.38 -14.31
CA ARG A 625 4.42 -15.21 -15.06
C ARG A 625 4.61 -15.23 -16.58
N SER A 626 5.68 -14.64 -17.11
CA SER A 626 5.94 -14.62 -18.56
C SER A 626 6.09 -16.01 -19.17
N VAL A 627 6.49 -17.01 -18.38
CA VAL A 627 6.52 -18.41 -18.83
C VAL A 627 5.10 -18.94 -18.97
N LYS A 628 4.22 -18.66 -17.99
CA LYS A 628 2.80 -19.01 -18.09
C LYS A 628 2.14 -18.33 -19.31
N GLU A 629 2.35 -17.03 -19.47
CA GLU A 629 1.83 -16.28 -20.62
C GLU A 629 2.29 -16.85 -21.96
N PHE A 630 3.54 -17.32 -22.04
CA PHE A 630 4.05 -18.01 -23.22
C PHE A 630 3.26 -19.29 -23.53
N PHE A 631 2.92 -20.10 -22.53
CA PHE A 631 2.09 -21.30 -22.71
C PHE A 631 0.60 -21.00 -22.97
N ASP A 632 0.09 -19.86 -22.50
CA ASP A 632 -1.29 -19.43 -22.74
C ASP A 632 -1.51 -18.91 -24.17
N LYS A 633 -0.43 -18.61 -24.93
CA LYS A 633 -0.55 -18.15 -26.32
C LYS A 633 -1.10 -19.24 -27.24
N PRO A 634 -2.04 -18.88 -28.16
CA PRO A 634 -2.49 -19.80 -29.20
C PRO A 634 -1.31 -20.30 -30.04
N GLY A 635 -1.23 -21.61 -30.25
CA GLY A 635 -0.21 -22.24 -31.09
C GLY A 635 1.06 -22.71 -30.38
N THR A 636 1.36 -22.23 -29.16
CA THR A 636 2.55 -22.68 -28.40
C THR A 636 2.57 -24.19 -28.21
N TRP A 637 1.44 -24.77 -27.80
CA TRP A 637 1.33 -26.21 -27.63
C TRP A 637 1.43 -27.01 -28.93
N ASN A 638 1.13 -26.40 -30.08
CA ASN A 638 1.26 -27.06 -31.38
C ASN A 638 2.73 -27.15 -31.81
N GLU A 639 3.51 -26.10 -31.58
CA GLU A 639 4.97 -26.12 -31.80
C GLU A 639 5.64 -27.20 -30.93
N LEU A 640 5.17 -27.39 -29.70
CA LEU A 640 5.65 -28.43 -28.77
C LEU A 640 5.12 -29.84 -29.03
N ARG A 641 4.05 -29.99 -29.84
CA ARG A 641 3.45 -31.30 -30.17
C ARG A 641 4.11 -31.96 -31.37
N SER A 642 4.78 -31.20 -32.24
CA SER A 642 5.50 -31.74 -33.42
C SER A 642 6.42 -32.95 -33.16
N PRO A 643 7.08 -33.10 -31.99
CA PRO A 643 7.91 -34.27 -31.67
C PRO A 643 7.19 -35.40 -30.89
N LEU A 644 5.90 -35.30 -30.57
CA LEU A 644 5.16 -36.29 -29.78
C LEU A 644 4.29 -37.23 -30.65
N HIS A 645 4.27 -38.53 -30.33
CA HIS A 645 3.42 -39.54 -31.00
C HIS A 645 1.91 -39.35 -30.73
N ASP A 646 1.06 -39.91 -31.60
CA ASP A 646 -0.41 -39.77 -31.62
C ASP A 646 -1.15 -40.11 -30.29
N ASP A 647 -0.55 -40.92 -29.43
CA ASP A 647 -1.12 -41.37 -28.14
C ASP A 647 -1.31 -40.22 -27.12
N GLU A 648 -0.70 -39.04 -27.34
CA GLU A 648 -0.86 -37.82 -26.51
C GLU A 648 -2.06 -36.95 -26.89
N SER A 649 -2.79 -37.30 -27.96
CA SER A 649 -4.08 -36.67 -28.28
C SER A 649 -5.14 -36.94 -27.20
N LEU A 650 -4.97 -38.03 -26.44
CA LEU A 650 -5.88 -38.48 -25.38
C LEU A 650 -5.56 -37.93 -23.98
N TYR A 651 -4.39 -37.32 -23.77
CA TYR A 651 -4.04 -36.78 -22.46
C TYR A 651 -4.68 -35.40 -22.26
N ASP A 652 -5.72 -35.38 -21.43
CA ASP A 652 -6.36 -34.18 -20.95
C ASP A 652 -5.89 -33.85 -19.52
N ALA A 653 -5.28 -32.68 -19.36
CA ALA A 653 -4.80 -32.25 -18.06
C ALA A 653 -5.95 -31.83 -17.13
N TYR A 654 -7.13 -31.46 -17.63
CA TYR A 654 -8.31 -31.24 -16.77
C TYR A 654 -8.80 -32.56 -16.16
N GLN A 655 -8.84 -33.65 -16.95
CA GLN A 655 -9.11 -34.99 -16.41
C GLN A 655 -8.06 -35.41 -15.38
N ALA A 656 -6.77 -35.15 -15.66
CA ALA A 656 -5.69 -35.45 -14.72
C ALA A 656 -5.80 -34.66 -13.40
N LEU A 657 -6.19 -33.39 -13.46
CA LEU A 657 -6.42 -32.53 -12.28
C LEU A 657 -7.65 -32.96 -11.49
N SER A 658 -8.73 -33.36 -12.17
CA SER A 658 -9.90 -33.95 -11.54
C SER A 658 -9.54 -35.26 -10.83
N PHE A 659 -8.82 -36.16 -11.51
CA PHE A 659 -8.30 -37.40 -10.95
C PHE A 659 -7.41 -37.15 -9.73
N SER A 660 -6.51 -36.16 -9.80
CA SER A 660 -5.66 -35.77 -8.66
C SER A 660 -6.47 -35.33 -7.43
N SER A 661 -7.54 -34.57 -7.64
CA SER A 661 -8.45 -34.12 -6.57
C SER A 661 -9.15 -35.32 -5.92
N LEU A 662 -9.60 -36.28 -6.74
CA LEU A 662 -10.19 -37.54 -6.28
C LEU A 662 -9.16 -38.39 -5.49
N MET A 663 -7.93 -38.51 -5.96
CA MET A 663 -6.88 -39.28 -5.28
C MET A 663 -6.49 -38.66 -3.94
N GLN A 664 -6.49 -37.33 -3.82
CA GLN A 664 -6.31 -36.65 -2.54
C GLN A 664 -7.47 -36.93 -1.58
N LEU A 665 -8.72 -36.97 -2.06
CA LEU A 665 -9.87 -37.36 -1.25
C LEU A 665 -9.75 -38.81 -0.76
N LYS A 666 -9.41 -39.75 -1.65
CA LYS A 666 -9.33 -41.18 -1.33
C LYS A 666 -8.15 -41.54 -0.42
N ASN A 667 -6.96 -40.98 -0.68
CA ASN A 667 -5.72 -41.47 -0.08
C ASN A 667 -5.19 -40.61 1.07
N VAL A 668 -5.55 -39.31 1.11
CA VAL A 668 -4.99 -38.32 2.04
C VAL A 668 -6.05 -37.76 2.99
N PHE A 669 -7.23 -37.39 2.47
CA PHE A 669 -8.30 -36.89 3.31
C PHE A 669 -8.81 -38.01 4.24
N ALA A 670 -9.02 -39.22 3.71
CA ALA A 670 -9.46 -40.37 4.50
C ALA A 670 -8.47 -40.82 5.59
N SER A 671 -7.18 -40.49 5.46
CA SER A 671 -6.14 -40.87 6.43
C SER A 671 -5.94 -39.86 7.56
N ARG A 672 -6.46 -38.63 7.42
CA ARG A 672 -6.30 -37.56 8.41
C ARG A 672 -7.36 -37.62 9.50
N ASN A 673 -6.92 -37.52 10.75
CA ASN A 673 -7.84 -37.33 11.87
C ASN A 673 -8.17 -35.84 12.04
N TYR A 674 -9.39 -35.45 11.67
CA TYR A 674 -9.87 -34.08 11.83
C TYR A 674 -10.54 -33.83 13.19
N GLY A 675 -10.82 -34.87 13.98
CA GLY A 675 -11.53 -34.76 15.26
C GLY A 675 -13.03 -34.41 15.16
N SER A 676 -13.45 -33.60 14.19
CA SER A 676 -14.87 -33.29 13.92
C SER A 676 -15.18 -33.04 12.45
N TRP A 677 -16.43 -33.28 12.04
CA TRP A 677 -16.87 -32.95 10.68
C TRP A 677 -16.80 -31.46 10.37
N ALA A 678 -17.06 -30.58 11.34
CA ALA A 678 -16.97 -29.12 11.13
C ALA A 678 -15.57 -28.69 10.63
N SER A 679 -14.52 -29.32 11.16
CA SER A 679 -13.14 -29.09 10.74
C SER A 679 -12.76 -29.80 9.43
N ALA A 680 -13.39 -30.95 9.14
CA ALA A 680 -13.14 -31.75 7.94
C ALA A 680 -13.92 -31.23 6.70
N TYR A 681 -15.05 -30.56 6.92
CA TYR A 681 -15.98 -30.14 5.88
C TYR A 681 -15.35 -29.19 4.88
N ARG A 682 -14.61 -28.17 5.34
CA ARG A 682 -13.98 -27.19 4.45
C ARG A 682 -12.94 -27.83 3.51
N PRO A 683 -11.95 -28.60 4.00
CA PRO A 683 -11.02 -29.32 3.12
C PRO A 683 -11.72 -30.31 2.17
N PHE A 684 -12.73 -31.03 2.66
CA PHE A 684 -13.52 -31.95 1.84
C PHE A 684 -14.23 -31.22 0.70
N ALA A 685 -15.01 -30.20 1.02
CA ALA A 685 -15.78 -29.42 0.05
C ALA A 685 -14.87 -28.71 -0.97
N ALA A 686 -13.67 -28.28 -0.56
CA ALA A 686 -12.68 -27.70 -1.46
C ALA A 686 -12.19 -28.72 -2.51
N LEU A 687 -11.80 -29.92 -2.09
CA LEU A 687 -11.34 -30.98 -3.01
C LEU A 687 -12.46 -31.49 -3.92
N VAL A 688 -13.68 -31.65 -3.40
CA VAL A 688 -14.86 -32.05 -4.20
C VAL A 688 -15.16 -30.98 -5.24
N ARG A 689 -15.14 -29.70 -4.85
CA ARG A 689 -15.36 -28.60 -5.79
C ARG A 689 -14.29 -28.57 -6.87
N GLU A 690 -13.00 -28.67 -6.50
CA GLU A 690 -11.90 -28.73 -7.49
C GLU A 690 -12.07 -29.91 -8.45
N CYS A 691 -12.45 -31.09 -7.95
CA CYS A 691 -12.72 -32.26 -8.79
C CYS A 691 -13.84 -32.00 -9.81
N MET A 692 -14.98 -31.47 -9.35
CA MET A 692 -16.12 -31.16 -10.21
C MET A 692 -15.82 -30.04 -11.21
N ASP A 693 -15.11 -29.01 -10.75
CA ASP A 693 -14.70 -27.87 -11.56
C ASP A 693 -13.81 -28.30 -12.71
N TYR A 694 -12.78 -29.13 -12.45
CA TYR A 694 -11.93 -29.64 -13.52
C TYR A 694 -12.65 -30.67 -14.39
N ALA A 695 -13.55 -31.49 -13.83
CA ALA A 695 -14.35 -32.42 -14.62
C ALA A 695 -15.34 -31.72 -15.58
N ALA A 696 -15.74 -30.49 -15.29
CA ALA A 696 -16.62 -29.71 -16.15
C ALA A 696 -15.87 -29.02 -17.31
N GLU A 697 -14.55 -28.82 -17.17
CA GLU A 697 -13.69 -28.21 -18.19
C GLU A 697 -13.09 -29.24 -19.15
N ALA A 698 -13.01 -30.50 -18.70
CA ALA A 698 -12.66 -31.69 -19.49
C ALA A 698 -13.82 -32.11 -20.41
#